data_AF-A0A2V8TFV7-F1
#
_entry.id   AF-A0A2V8TFV7-F1
#
_cell.length_a   1.000
_cell.length_b   1.000
_cell.length_c   1.000
_cell.angle_alpha   90.00
_cell.angle_beta   90.00
_cell.angle_gamma   90.00
#
_symmetry.space_group_name_H-M   'P 1'
#
loop_
_entity.id
_entity.type
_entity.pdbx_description
1 polymer ?
#
loop_
_entity_poly.entity_id
_entity_poly.type
_entity_poly.pdbx_seq_one_letter_code
_entity_poly.pdbx_strand_id
1 'polypeptide(L)'
;MARVSRLVPARLVASLKVLALRLGATPFMALLAPFLALLHRWSGQDHPCIGTPVAGRTRLETEPLIGPFVNTLVLRGDLSGDPTWIDLVARVQATVGDALAHQEAPFEKLVEELRPERDPSVHPLFQTMFVLQGGQGMMLDLRGLQAELVDFETDTTPFELTLVLSEGDGEMEALFEYSTDLFDRRTVERMAGHFLTLLESLAGDPARHLSSVSLPGIHEAREKARRDALPRTGRGALAAAAGARRAPGPAAPAPVIPPRTDTERALARIWRQLLGRESVGRDDDFFDAGGHSLLVLQLVSRVRDELRHEMPVRRVFERPTLGALAEWIDAEALRGESPVTGRVQRASRDGPHPVSFAQKRLWFIDQLQPGHTAYNIPLALRLRGRLDADALERSLEAIVGRHEALRTVFPLAGVEPVQAIRPAGPFVLPRVDWKGQASGELEAQGLRLVEEEARAPFDLERGPLFRARLLRLDDEDHVLNLTMHHIVSDGWSLAILLRELQELYRAFVAGRPVALPDLPIQYADYAVWERTRLEGEMFEGQAAYWRRRLAGAPAALELPADRPRPKVGTFRGSWRPFRLPGGLGKEIAALGRREGATLFVTILAAFQALLSRYSGQDDLCVGSPVAGRSRLEVEGLIGCFINTLVLRGDLSGDPTFREIVRRTREVVLGAQAHQDLPFDRLVELLPVQRDLAR
;
A
#
# COMPACT_ATOMS: atom_id res chain seq x y z
N MET A 1 4.69 14.67 -15.88
CA MET A 1 3.82 15.39 -14.93
C MET A 1 4.04 16.90 -15.04
N ALA A 2 2.98 17.71 -14.99
CA ALA A 2 3.10 19.17 -15.04
C ALA A 2 3.22 19.75 -13.63
N ARG A 3 4.37 20.38 -13.36
CA ARG A 3 4.76 20.89 -12.05
C ARG A 3 5.26 22.33 -12.14
N VAL A 4 5.00 23.12 -11.11
CA VAL A 4 5.54 24.47 -10.92
C VAL A 4 6.01 24.58 -9.47
N SER A 5 7.30 24.80 -9.26
CA SER A 5 7.84 25.05 -7.93
C SER A 5 8.19 26.52 -7.70
N ARG A 6 8.05 26.95 -6.45
CA ARG A 6 8.51 28.25 -5.94
C ARG A 6 9.15 28.04 -4.57
N LEU A 7 10.32 28.62 -4.40
CA LEU A 7 11.00 28.66 -3.11
C LEU A 7 10.36 29.75 -2.23
N VAL A 8 10.06 29.41 -0.98
CA VAL A 8 9.67 30.33 0.08
C VAL A 8 10.94 30.64 0.89
N PRO A 9 11.43 31.89 0.91
CA PRO A 9 12.69 32.23 1.54
C PRO A 9 12.74 31.87 3.02
N ALA A 10 13.90 31.39 3.52
CA ALA A 10 14.07 30.97 4.91
C ALA A 10 13.61 32.02 5.95
N ARG A 11 13.89 33.31 5.68
CA ARG A 11 13.45 34.41 6.56
C ARG A 11 11.93 34.51 6.66
N LEU A 12 11.23 34.27 5.55
CA LEU A 12 9.77 34.29 5.50
C LEU A 12 9.21 33.07 6.23
N VAL A 13 9.76 31.87 6.02
CA VAL A 13 9.40 30.64 6.76
C VAL A 13 9.58 30.84 8.27
N ALA A 14 10.72 31.37 8.70
CA ALA A 14 10.97 31.67 10.11
C ALA A 14 9.98 32.69 10.68
N SER A 15 9.67 33.75 9.94
CA SER A 15 8.69 34.77 10.35
C SER A 15 7.29 34.18 10.50
N LEU A 16 6.88 33.32 9.56
CA LEU A 16 5.58 32.62 9.62
C LEU A 16 5.51 31.65 10.80
N LYS A 17 6.60 30.95 11.14
CA LYS A 17 6.66 30.07 12.33
C LYS A 17 6.52 30.86 13.63
N VAL A 18 7.22 31.99 13.74
CA VAL A 18 7.11 32.89 14.90
C VAL A 18 5.69 33.46 15.00
N LEU A 19 5.10 33.86 13.88
CA LEU A 19 3.73 34.36 13.83
C LEU A 19 2.72 33.27 14.24
N ALA A 20 2.85 32.06 13.71
CA ALA A 20 2.00 30.92 14.07
C ALA A 20 2.02 30.69 15.60
N LEU A 21 3.21 30.65 16.20
CA LEU A 21 3.38 30.51 17.65
C LEU A 21 2.69 31.65 18.42
N ARG A 22 2.82 32.91 17.97
CA ARG A 22 2.17 34.06 18.61
C ARG A 22 0.64 34.00 18.54
N LEU A 23 0.11 33.46 17.45
CA LEU A 23 -1.33 33.31 17.24
C LEU A 23 -1.88 32.00 17.83
N GLY A 24 -1.06 31.19 18.48
CA GLY A 24 -1.46 29.89 19.02
C GLY A 24 -1.80 28.85 17.94
N ALA A 25 -1.32 29.05 16.71
CA ALA A 25 -1.56 28.19 15.55
C ALA A 25 -0.32 27.35 15.20
N THR A 26 -0.50 26.27 14.44
CA THR A 26 0.61 25.47 13.92
C THR A 26 1.17 26.06 12.60
N PRO A 27 2.41 25.74 12.20
CA PRO A 27 2.92 26.12 10.88
C PRO A 27 2.00 25.66 9.74
N PHE A 28 1.39 24.47 9.86
CA PHE A 28 0.37 23.99 8.93
C PHE A 28 -0.79 24.98 8.78
N MET A 29 -1.38 25.44 9.89
CA MET A 29 -2.51 26.38 9.87
C MET A 29 -2.11 27.74 9.28
N ALA A 30 -0.91 28.23 9.59
CA ALA A 30 -0.39 29.50 9.08
C ALA A 30 -0.10 29.45 7.57
N LEU A 31 0.26 28.30 7.01
CA LEU A 31 0.48 28.10 5.57
C LEU A 31 -0.82 27.80 4.81
N LEU A 32 -1.77 27.14 5.48
CA LEU A 32 -3.07 26.83 4.91
C LEU A 32 -3.93 28.09 4.71
N ALA A 33 -3.88 29.07 5.62
CA ALA A 33 -4.66 30.30 5.49
C ALA A 33 -4.37 31.07 4.17
N PRO A 34 -3.11 31.35 3.79
CA PRO A 34 -2.77 31.92 2.48
C PRO A 34 -3.22 31.06 1.29
N PHE A 35 -3.21 29.74 1.42
CA PHE A 35 -3.68 28.85 0.34
C PHE A 35 -5.21 28.95 0.16
N LEU A 36 -5.98 28.97 1.25
CA LEU A 36 -7.42 29.21 1.19
C LEU A 36 -7.74 30.60 0.64
N ALA A 37 -6.95 31.62 1.01
CA ALA A 37 -7.06 32.97 0.43
C ALA A 37 -6.76 32.98 -1.07
N LEU A 38 -5.75 32.22 -1.53
CA LEU A 38 -5.46 32.05 -2.96
C LEU A 38 -6.67 31.45 -3.68
N LEU A 39 -7.21 30.34 -3.18
CA LEU A 39 -8.38 29.67 -3.78
C LEU A 39 -9.60 30.59 -3.80
N HIS A 40 -9.89 31.30 -2.71
CA HIS A 40 -10.97 32.30 -2.66
C HIS A 40 -10.79 33.40 -3.70
N ARG A 41 -9.58 33.95 -3.83
CA ARG A 41 -9.30 35.06 -4.74
C ARG A 41 -9.41 34.63 -6.21
N TRP A 42 -9.03 33.39 -6.55
CA TRP A 42 -9.10 32.85 -7.91
C TRP A 42 -10.47 32.27 -8.29
N SER A 43 -11.15 31.58 -7.38
CA SER A 43 -12.45 30.95 -7.63
C SER A 43 -13.63 31.90 -7.37
N GLY A 44 -13.46 32.85 -6.46
CA GLY A 44 -14.55 33.66 -5.93
C GLY A 44 -15.43 32.97 -4.89
N GLN A 45 -15.06 31.78 -4.42
CA GLN A 45 -15.80 31.07 -3.39
C GLN A 45 -15.41 31.58 -2.00
N ASP A 46 -16.38 31.91 -1.16
CA ASP A 46 -16.12 32.31 0.23
C ASP A 46 -15.77 31.12 1.13
N HIS A 47 -16.13 29.91 0.70
CA HIS A 47 -15.93 28.69 1.48
C HIS A 47 -15.27 27.56 0.67
N PRO A 48 -14.02 27.72 0.21
CA PRO A 48 -13.33 26.68 -0.52
C PRO A 48 -13.12 25.44 0.36
N CYS A 49 -13.42 24.26 -0.20
CA CYS A 49 -13.13 22.97 0.42
C CYS A 49 -11.82 22.42 -0.14
N ILE A 50 -10.95 21.96 0.74
CA ILE A 50 -9.69 21.31 0.39
C ILE A 50 -9.59 19.94 1.06
N GLY A 51 -8.80 19.05 0.47
CA GLY A 51 -8.35 17.84 1.13
C GLY A 51 -6.95 18.00 1.71
N THR A 52 -6.69 17.37 2.86
CA THR A 52 -5.33 17.19 3.39
C THR A 52 -5.17 15.76 3.89
N PRO A 53 -4.05 15.06 3.57
CA PRO A 53 -3.79 13.76 4.16
C PRO A 53 -3.44 13.93 5.64
N VAL A 54 -3.81 12.97 6.45
CA VAL A 54 -3.36 12.81 7.84
C VAL A 54 -2.91 11.38 8.07
N ALA A 55 -1.87 11.22 8.89
CA ALA A 55 -1.49 9.91 9.37
C ALA A 55 -2.59 9.43 10.32
N GLY A 56 -3.41 8.47 9.89
CA GLY A 56 -4.42 7.79 10.70
C GLY A 56 -3.81 6.84 11.75
N ARG A 57 -2.61 7.20 12.25
CA ARG A 57 -1.90 6.54 13.35
C ARG A 57 -2.13 7.34 14.63
N THR A 58 -3.40 7.51 15.01
CA THR A 58 -3.79 8.25 16.22
C THR A 58 -3.59 7.47 17.51
N ARG A 59 -3.13 6.21 17.40
CA ARG A 59 -2.95 5.27 18.51
C ARG A 59 -1.53 4.71 18.52
N LEU A 60 -0.93 4.63 19.72
CA LEU A 60 0.42 4.06 19.94
C LEU A 60 0.59 2.67 19.31
N GLU A 61 -0.46 1.86 19.30
CA GLU A 61 -0.49 0.49 18.73
C GLU A 61 -0.28 0.47 17.20
N THR A 62 -0.63 1.56 16.51
CA THR A 62 -0.55 1.68 15.04
C THR A 62 0.74 2.32 14.56
N GLU A 63 1.54 2.88 15.47
CA GLU A 63 2.80 3.55 15.20
C GLU A 63 3.88 2.61 14.62
N PRO A 64 4.07 1.37 15.12
CA PRO A 64 5.04 0.42 14.55
C PRO A 64 4.49 -0.38 13.36
N LEU A 65 3.20 -0.26 13.03
CA LEU A 65 2.56 -1.05 11.98
C LEU A 65 2.81 -0.49 10.58
N ILE A 66 3.15 -1.38 9.66
CA ILE A 66 3.29 -1.07 8.23
C ILE A 66 1.94 -1.33 7.56
N GLY A 67 1.33 -0.29 6.98
CA GLY A 67 0.01 -0.38 6.32
C GLY A 67 -0.49 0.99 5.84
N PRO A 68 -1.56 1.04 5.02
CA PRO A 68 -2.13 2.28 4.51
C PRO A 68 -2.97 2.96 5.61
N PHE A 69 -2.31 3.64 6.54
CA PHE A 69 -2.98 4.40 7.60
C PHE A 69 -3.36 5.81 7.18
N VAL A 70 -3.11 6.22 5.93
CA VAL A 70 -3.42 7.57 5.48
C VAL A 70 -4.93 7.76 5.38
N ASN A 71 -5.46 8.72 6.14
CA ASN A 71 -6.82 9.23 5.97
C ASN A 71 -6.77 10.61 5.31
N THR A 72 -7.88 11.07 4.73
CA THR A 72 -8.00 12.44 4.18
C THR A 72 -9.00 13.25 5.00
N LEU A 73 -8.59 14.42 5.49
CA LEU A 73 -9.52 15.37 6.09
C LEU A 73 -10.01 16.35 5.04
N VAL A 74 -11.29 16.69 5.10
CA VAL A 74 -11.88 17.78 4.32
C VAL A 74 -11.92 19.02 5.20
N LEU A 75 -11.21 20.06 4.79
CA LEU A 75 -11.19 21.34 5.49
C LEU A 75 -11.96 22.35 4.66
N ARG A 76 -13.04 22.89 5.24
CA ARG A 76 -13.84 23.96 4.63
C ARG A 76 -13.38 25.29 5.20
N GLY A 77 -12.77 26.12 4.36
CA GLY A 77 -12.41 27.49 4.74
C GLY A 77 -13.63 28.37 4.93
N ASP A 78 -13.47 29.45 5.70
CA ASP A 78 -14.45 30.54 5.82
C ASP A 78 -13.74 31.88 5.65
N LEU A 79 -13.85 32.44 4.45
CA LEU A 79 -13.32 33.75 4.06
C LEU A 79 -14.42 34.81 3.94
N SER A 80 -15.60 34.52 4.47
CA SER A 80 -16.72 35.47 4.44
C SER A 80 -16.42 36.72 5.28
N GLY A 81 -16.90 37.87 4.79
CA GLY A 81 -16.80 39.14 5.49
C GLY A 81 -15.43 39.83 5.43
N ASP A 82 -14.56 39.45 4.48
CA ASP A 82 -13.21 40.02 4.29
C ASP A 82 -12.38 40.03 5.59
N PRO A 83 -12.05 38.85 6.14
CA PRO A 83 -11.34 38.76 7.41
C PRO A 83 -9.94 39.40 7.34
N THR A 84 -9.37 39.74 8.49
CA THR A 84 -7.93 39.97 8.59
C THR A 84 -7.17 38.64 8.54
N TRP A 85 -5.85 38.68 8.36
CA TRP A 85 -5.03 37.47 8.45
C TRP A 85 -5.13 36.79 9.83
N ILE A 86 -5.20 37.57 10.91
CA ILE A 86 -5.41 37.05 12.28
C ILE A 86 -6.74 36.29 12.36
N ASP A 87 -7.82 36.90 11.87
CA ASP A 87 -9.15 36.28 11.87
C ASP A 87 -9.15 35.00 11.05
N LEU A 88 -8.52 35.00 9.87
CA LEU A 88 -8.47 33.84 9.00
C LEU A 88 -7.66 32.69 9.63
N VAL A 89 -6.50 32.98 10.23
CA VAL A 89 -5.70 31.95 10.92
C VAL A 89 -6.49 31.37 12.11
N ALA A 90 -7.21 32.20 12.87
CA ALA A 90 -8.06 31.73 13.96
C ALA A 90 -9.21 30.83 13.46
N ARG A 91 -9.87 31.19 12.34
CA ARG A 91 -10.88 30.35 11.70
C ARG A 91 -10.29 29.02 11.23
N VAL A 92 -9.12 29.06 10.58
CA VAL A 92 -8.41 27.85 10.14
C VAL A 92 -8.02 26.97 11.32
N GLN A 93 -7.56 27.56 12.42
CA GLN A 93 -7.23 26.82 13.64
C GLN A 93 -8.46 26.07 14.19
N ALA A 94 -9.61 26.74 14.26
CA ALA A 94 -10.86 26.10 14.69
C ALA A 94 -11.25 24.95 13.74
N THR A 95 -11.27 25.20 12.42
CA THR A 95 -11.60 24.17 11.42
C THR A 95 -10.67 22.96 11.47
N VAL A 96 -9.36 23.19 11.56
CA VAL A 96 -8.36 22.11 11.61
C VAL A 96 -8.45 21.36 12.94
N GLY A 97 -8.62 22.06 14.06
CA GLY A 97 -8.80 21.44 15.37
C GLY A 97 -10.03 20.53 15.41
N ASP A 98 -11.16 21.02 14.92
CA ASP A 98 -12.40 20.24 14.82
C ASP A 98 -12.23 19.03 13.89
N ALA A 99 -11.58 19.20 12.74
CA ALA A 99 -11.33 18.10 11.81
C ALA A 99 -10.40 17.04 12.42
N LEU A 100 -9.36 17.44 13.15
CA LEU A 100 -8.44 16.52 13.84
C LEU A 100 -9.13 15.78 14.99
N ALA A 101 -10.05 16.43 15.72
CA ALA A 101 -10.85 15.77 16.75
C ALA A 101 -11.73 14.64 16.19
N HIS A 102 -12.02 14.67 14.88
CA HIS A 102 -12.84 13.67 14.18
C HIS A 102 -12.04 12.90 13.12
N GLN A 103 -10.70 12.92 13.16
CA GLN A 103 -9.86 12.31 12.13
C GLN A 103 -9.95 10.78 12.05
N GLU A 104 -10.50 10.13 13.07
CA GLU A 104 -10.81 8.70 13.06
C GLU A 104 -12.07 8.37 12.24
N ALA A 105 -12.78 9.37 11.70
CA ALA A 105 -13.77 9.16 10.67
C ALA A 105 -13.03 9.07 9.32
N PRO A 106 -12.95 7.88 8.69
CA PRO A 106 -12.43 7.83 7.34
C PRO A 106 -13.18 8.80 6.45
N PHE A 107 -12.42 9.61 5.70
CA PHE A 107 -12.85 10.48 4.58
C PHE A 107 -13.99 9.81 3.85
N GLU A 108 -13.75 8.52 3.74
CA GLU A 108 -14.60 7.58 3.22
C GLU A 108 -16.08 7.85 3.62
N LYS A 109 -16.43 7.53 4.85
CA LYS A 109 -17.82 7.66 5.35
C LYS A 109 -18.38 9.05 5.20
N LEU A 110 -17.54 10.07 5.28
CA LEU A 110 -18.00 11.44 5.17
C LEU A 110 -18.67 11.69 3.81
N VAL A 111 -18.14 11.15 2.70
CA VAL A 111 -18.75 11.27 1.37
C VAL A 111 -20.10 10.57 1.28
N GLU A 112 -20.25 9.38 1.89
CA GLU A 112 -21.51 8.63 1.87
C GLU A 112 -22.60 9.30 2.69
N GLU A 113 -22.26 9.82 3.87
CA GLU A 113 -23.22 10.49 4.75
C GLU A 113 -23.66 11.84 4.17
N LEU A 114 -22.72 12.60 3.60
CA LEU A 114 -23.02 13.92 3.02
C LEU A 114 -23.72 13.84 1.66
N ARG A 115 -23.61 12.73 0.93
CA ARG A 115 -24.24 12.49 -0.39
C ARG A 115 -24.12 13.69 -1.34
N PRO A 116 -22.91 14.17 -1.65
CA PRO A 116 -22.74 15.28 -2.57
C PRO A 116 -23.27 14.92 -3.97
N GLU A 117 -23.66 15.94 -4.73
CA GLU A 117 -24.10 15.79 -6.11
C GLU A 117 -23.01 15.10 -6.95
N ARG A 118 -23.37 14.04 -7.68
CA ARG A 118 -22.40 13.19 -8.37
C ARG A 118 -22.11 13.75 -9.76
N ASP A 119 -20.91 14.32 -9.91
CA ASP A 119 -20.35 14.67 -11.21
C ASP A 119 -19.06 13.86 -11.43
N PRO A 120 -19.01 12.95 -12.43
CA PRO A 120 -17.86 12.09 -12.68
C PRO A 120 -16.61 12.85 -13.13
N SER A 121 -16.73 14.13 -13.46
CA SER A 121 -15.62 14.98 -13.88
C SER A 121 -14.92 15.71 -12.72
N VAL A 122 -15.46 15.64 -11.49
CA VAL A 122 -14.89 16.33 -10.32
C VAL A 122 -14.85 15.42 -9.08
N HIS A 123 -13.89 15.66 -8.20
CA HIS A 123 -13.77 14.91 -6.95
C HIS A 123 -14.89 15.32 -5.96
N PRO A 124 -15.51 14.38 -5.22
CA PRO A 124 -16.85 14.55 -4.65
C PRO A 124 -17.01 15.59 -3.52
N LEU A 125 -15.93 15.98 -2.83
CA LEU A 125 -16.01 16.95 -1.71
C LEU A 125 -15.03 18.13 -1.84
N PHE A 126 -14.01 18.01 -2.67
CA PHE A 126 -12.97 19.04 -2.89
C PHE A 126 -12.22 18.70 -4.18
N GLN A 127 -11.73 19.70 -4.89
CA GLN A 127 -10.96 19.52 -6.14
C GLN A 127 -9.49 19.88 -5.97
N THR A 128 -9.12 20.41 -4.80
CA THR A 128 -7.77 20.84 -4.48
C THR A 128 -7.25 20.16 -3.22
N MET A 129 -5.95 19.83 -3.23
CA MET A 129 -5.26 19.24 -2.10
C MET A 129 -4.21 20.19 -1.55
N PHE A 130 -4.08 20.19 -0.23
CA PHE A 130 -2.99 20.84 0.48
C PHE A 130 -2.23 19.77 1.26
N VAL A 131 -0.93 19.68 1.04
CA VAL A 131 -0.07 18.71 1.72
C VAL A 131 1.09 19.49 2.31
N LEU A 132 1.25 19.42 3.63
CA LEU A 132 2.49 19.85 4.28
C LEU A 132 3.27 18.59 4.66
N GLN A 133 4.36 18.35 3.95
CA GLN A 133 5.29 17.28 4.27
C GLN A 133 6.28 17.79 5.31
N GLY A 134 6.11 17.34 6.55
CA GLY A 134 7.14 17.48 7.57
C GLY A 134 8.20 16.39 7.40
N GLY A 135 8.94 16.37 6.30
CA GLY A 135 10.11 15.48 6.08
C GLY A 135 9.96 14.00 6.47
N GLN A 136 8.75 13.44 6.50
CA GLN A 136 8.52 12.05 6.91
C GLN A 136 7.87 11.30 5.76
N GLY A 137 8.69 10.85 4.82
CA GLY A 137 8.37 9.71 3.99
C GLY A 137 8.37 8.40 4.78
N MET A 138 8.46 7.26 4.08
CA MET A 138 8.60 5.96 4.71
C MET A 138 9.79 5.99 5.69
N MET A 139 9.50 6.12 6.99
CA MET A 139 10.52 6.43 7.99
C MET A 139 11.38 5.18 8.27
N LEU A 140 12.31 4.89 7.37
CA LEU A 140 13.51 4.15 7.69
C LEU A 140 14.29 5.07 8.63
N ASP A 141 14.13 4.88 9.93
CA ASP A 141 14.95 5.61 10.90
C ASP A 141 16.36 5.03 10.81
N LEU A 142 17.17 5.54 9.88
CA LEU A 142 18.57 5.19 9.67
C LEU A 142 19.46 6.16 10.47
N ARG A 143 19.18 6.32 11.77
CA ARG A 143 19.97 7.15 12.70
C ARG A 143 20.08 8.62 12.27
N GLY A 144 18.96 9.22 11.87
CA GLY A 144 18.88 10.64 11.49
C GLY A 144 18.72 10.93 10.00
N LEU A 145 18.69 9.90 9.15
CA LEU A 145 18.26 10.05 7.76
C LEU A 145 16.74 9.97 7.65
N GLN A 146 16.15 10.89 6.91
CA GLN A 146 14.77 10.80 6.46
C GLN A 146 14.74 10.02 5.15
N ALA A 147 13.88 9.00 5.05
CA ALA A 147 13.70 8.25 3.83
C ALA A 147 12.30 8.48 3.26
N GLU A 148 12.21 8.67 1.96
CA GLU A 148 10.95 8.82 1.24
C GLU A 148 10.94 7.90 0.03
N LEU A 149 9.79 7.31 -0.29
CA LEU A 149 9.64 6.56 -1.53
C LEU A 149 9.68 7.56 -2.69
N VAL A 150 10.53 7.30 -3.68
CA VAL A 150 10.51 8.07 -4.92
C VAL A 150 9.40 7.52 -5.79
N ASP A 151 8.33 8.29 -5.93
CA ASP A 151 7.33 8.05 -6.96
C ASP A 151 7.95 8.44 -8.31
N PHE A 152 8.06 7.47 -9.22
CA PHE A 152 8.43 7.70 -10.61
C PHE A 152 7.18 7.61 -11.50
N GLU A 153 7.17 8.37 -12.60
CA GLU A 153 5.94 8.69 -13.32
C GLU A 153 5.17 7.45 -13.80
N THR A 154 3.94 7.38 -13.28
CA THR A 154 2.76 7.05 -14.07
C THR A 154 2.08 8.39 -14.40
N ASP A 155 1.70 8.63 -15.66
CA ASP A 155 1.24 9.93 -16.21
C ASP A 155 -0.11 10.47 -15.64
N THR A 156 -0.36 10.49 -14.33
CA THR A 156 -1.67 10.89 -13.77
C THR A 156 -1.60 11.72 -12.49
N THR A 157 -2.38 12.81 -12.40
CA THR A 157 -2.67 13.54 -11.14
C THR A 157 -4.10 13.24 -10.66
N PRO A 158 -4.33 12.94 -9.37
CA PRO A 158 -5.66 12.62 -8.85
C PRO A 158 -6.55 13.84 -8.55
N PHE A 159 -5.99 15.06 -8.60
CA PHE A 159 -6.71 16.31 -8.29
C PHE A 159 -6.39 17.41 -9.31
N GLU A 160 -7.29 18.39 -9.41
CA GLU A 160 -7.14 19.50 -10.37
C GLU A 160 -5.92 20.37 -10.04
N LEU A 161 -5.70 20.62 -8.75
CA LEU A 161 -4.55 21.37 -8.22
C LEU A 161 -4.16 20.83 -6.83
N THR A 162 -2.91 20.40 -6.66
CA THR A 162 -2.33 20.03 -5.38
C THR A 162 -1.18 20.98 -5.06
N LEU A 163 -1.18 21.55 -3.86
CA LEU A 163 -0.03 22.26 -3.31
C LEU A 163 0.67 21.33 -2.30
N VAL A 164 1.90 20.95 -2.60
CA VAL A 164 2.80 20.26 -1.69
C VAL A 164 3.82 21.26 -1.15
N LEU A 165 3.90 21.40 0.17
CA LEU A 165 4.89 22.19 0.87
C LEU A 165 5.85 21.25 1.57
N SER A 166 7.13 21.34 1.23
CA SER A 166 8.19 20.51 1.80
C SER A 166 9.25 21.43 2.42
N GLU A 167 9.59 21.19 3.68
CA GLU A 167 10.61 21.97 4.40
C GLU A 167 11.97 21.25 4.35
N GLY A 168 13.04 21.99 4.01
CA GLY A 168 14.42 21.50 3.99
C GLY A 168 15.42 22.64 4.20
N ASP A 169 16.46 22.42 5.02
CA ASP A 169 17.54 23.38 5.30
C ASP A 169 17.10 24.81 5.69
N GLY A 170 15.95 24.93 6.36
CA GLY A 170 15.38 26.20 6.80
C GLY A 170 14.63 26.97 5.70
N GLU A 171 14.63 26.48 4.47
CA GLU A 171 13.80 26.94 3.36
C GLU A 171 12.58 26.03 3.18
N MET A 172 11.61 26.50 2.40
CA MET A 172 10.41 25.71 2.09
C MET A 172 10.13 25.76 0.60
N GLU A 173 9.98 24.61 -0.03
CA GLU A 173 9.56 24.50 -1.42
C GLU A 173 8.04 24.38 -1.49
N ALA A 174 7.41 25.24 -2.29
CA ALA A 174 6.01 25.16 -2.66
C ALA A 174 5.88 24.58 -4.07
N LEU A 175 5.52 23.31 -4.15
CA LEU A 175 5.31 22.58 -5.39
C LEU A 175 3.81 22.52 -5.74
N PHE A 176 3.44 23.09 -6.88
CA PHE A 176 2.11 22.99 -7.45
C PHE A 176 2.08 21.89 -8.52
N GLU A 177 1.25 20.89 -8.28
CA GLU A 177 0.90 19.83 -9.22
C GLU A 177 -0.50 20.10 -9.77
N TYR A 178 -0.70 19.96 -11.08
CA TYR A 178 -1.96 20.38 -11.70
C TYR A 178 -2.36 19.53 -12.90
N SER A 179 -3.67 19.51 -13.17
CA SER A 179 -4.22 18.92 -14.38
C SER A 179 -3.90 19.78 -15.60
N THR A 180 -3.17 19.22 -16.57
CA THR A 180 -2.88 19.88 -17.85
C THR A 180 -4.11 20.04 -18.74
N ASP A 181 -5.18 19.28 -18.47
CA ASP A 181 -6.46 19.42 -19.16
C ASP A 181 -7.19 20.70 -18.72
N LEU A 182 -6.83 21.26 -17.55
CA LEU A 182 -7.51 22.41 -16.95
C LEU A 182 -6.61 23.66 -16.85
N PHE A 183 -5.30 23.49 -16.65
CA PHE A 183 -4.39 24.61 -16.42
C PHE A 183 -3.21 24.63 -17.38
N ASP A 184 -3.01 25.78 -18.01
CA ASP A 184 -1.73 26.13 -18.62
C ASP A 184 -0.67 26.35 -17.54
N ARG A 185 0.58 25.94 -17.80
CA ARG A 185 1.73 26.18 -16.91
C ARG A 185 1.85 27.62 -16.43
N ARG A 186 1.67 28.60 -17.32
CA ARG A 186 1.74 30.04 -16.99
C ARG A 186 0.67 30.47 -15.97
N THR A 187 -0.49 29.83 -15.97
CA THR A 187 -1.56 30.09 -15.01
C THR A 187 -1.14 29.64 -13.62
N VAL A 188 -0.54 28.45 -13.51
CA VAL A 188 -0.07 27.91 -12.24
C VAL A 188 1.18 28.64 -11.73
N GLU A 189 2.08 29.09 -12.62
CA GLU A 189 3.19 29.98 -12.28
C GLU A 189 2.72 31.29 -11.65
N ARG A 190 1.61 31.85 -12.14
CA ARG A 190 0.97 33.03 -11.56
C ARG A 190 0.30 32.72 -10.22
N MET A 191 -0.38 31.58 -10.08
CA MET A 191 -0.94 31.12 -8.80
C MET A 191 0.15 30.97 -7.74
N ALA A 192 1.28 30.36 -8.10
CA ALA A 192 2.42 30.17 -7.20
C ALA A 192 3.05 31.51 -6.77
N GLY A 193 3.15 32.49 -7.69
CA GLY A 193 3.57 33.85 -7.36
C GLY A 193 2.59 34.56 -6.40
N HIS A 194 1.29 34.46 -6.66
CA HIS A 194 0.26 35.01 -5.76
C HIS A 194 0.28 34.37 -4.38
N PHE A 195 0.52 33.06 -4.29
CA PHE A 195 0.66 32.37 -3.01
C PHE A 195 1.82 32.95 -2.19
N LEU A 196 2.97 33.21 -2.81
CA LEU A 196 4.11 33.85 -2.15
C LEU A 196 3.78 35.28 -1.67
N THR A 197 3.11 36.09 -2.48
CA THR A 197 2.64 37.43 -2.08
C THR A 197 1.70 37.39 -0.87
N LEU A 198 0.83 36.39 -0.79
CA LEU A 198 -0.07 36.19 0.34
C LEU A 198 0.69 35.78 1.61
N LEU A 199 1.70 34.90 1.49
CA LEU A 199 2.60 34.53 2.59
C LEU A 199 3.36 35.76 3.13
N GLU A 200 3.90 36.59 2.24
CA GLU A 200 4.60 37.83 2.58
C GLU A 200 3.68 38.82 3.29
N SER A 201 2.43 38.97 2.81
CA SER A 201 1.45 39.84 3.45
C SER A 201 1.08 39.37 4.85
N LEU A 202 0.88 38.06 5.05
CA LEU A 202 0.59 37.47 6.35
C LEU A 202 1.74 37.72 7.33
N ALA A 203 2.98 37.50 6.90
CA ALA A 203 4.15 37.68 7.74
C ALA A 203 4.44 39.15 8.07
N GLY A 204 4.16 40.07 7.13
CA GLY A 204 4.47 41.49 7.28
C GLY A 204 3.44 42.29 8.08
N ASP A 205 2.14 42.02 7.88
CA ASP A 205 1.04 42.78 8.48
C ASP A 205 -0.19 41.88 8.71
N PRO A 206 -0.21 41.10 9.80
CA PRO A 206 -1.27 40.14 10.06
C PRO A 206 -2.62 40.80 10.45
N ALA A 207 -2.63 42.10 10.77
CA ALA A 207 -3.88 42.85 11.00
C ALA A 207 -4.54 43.34 9.70
N ARG A 208 -3.88 43.13 8.54
CA ARG A 208 -4.38 43.54 7.24
C ARG A 208 -5.57 42.71 6.78
N HIS A 209 -6.56 43.37 6.18
CA HIS A 209 -7.68 42.74 5.47
C HIS A 209 -7.22 42.08 4.17
N LEU A 210 -7.75 40.89 3.88
CA LEU A 210 -7.38 40.11 2.69
C LEU A 210 -7.63 40.85 1.38
N SER A 211 -8.72 41.62 1.27
CA SER A 211 -9.08 42.39 0.07
C SER A 211 -8.02 43.41 -0.33
N SER A 212 -7.28 43.95 0.64
CA SER A 212 -6.25 44.98 0.41
C SER A 212 -4.95 44.43 -0.19
N VAL A 213 -4.77 43.10 -0.21
CA VAL A 213 -3.60 42.46 -0.83
C VAL A 213 -3.80 42.44 -2.35
N SER A 214 -2.90 43.12 -3.07
CA SER A 214 -2.92 43.20 -4.53
C SER A 214 -2.39 41.91 -5.14
N LEU A 215 -3.17 41.32 -6.06
CA LEU A 215 -2.81 40.12 -6.83
C LEU A 215 -2.97 40.44 -8.33
N PRO A 216 -1.91 40.88 -9.03
CA PRO A 216 -1.99 41.36 -10.40
C PRO A 216 -2.57 40.34 -11.39
N GLY A 217 -3.40 40.80 -12.34
CA GLY A 217 -3.98 39.94 -13.39
C GLY A 217 -5.04 38.93 -12.90
N ILE A 218 -5.41 38.95 -11.62
CA ILE A 218 -6.41 38.02 -11.08
C ILE A 218 -7.82 38.29 -11.62
N HIS A 219 -8.16 39.55 -11.88
CA HIS A 219 -9.44 39.94 -12.48
C HIS A 219 -9.56 39.40 -13.90
N GLU A 220 -8.52 39.54 -14.72
CA GLU A 220 -8.48 39.00 -16.09
C GLU A 220 -8.57 37.47 -16.12
N ALA A 221 -7.89 36.79 -15.18
CA ALA A 221 -7.97 35.34 -15.05
C ALA A 221 -9.38 34.87 -14.69
N ARG A 222 -10.08 35.57 -13.78
CA ARG A 222 -11.47 35.27 -13.42
C ARG A 222 -12.44 35.52 -14.56
N GLU A 223 -12.27 36.62 -15.30
CA GLU A 223 -13.11 36.93 -16.45
C GLU A 223 -12.86 35.96 -17.62
N LYS A 224 -11.62 35.46 -17.81
CA LYS A 224 -11.35 34.34 -18.71
C LYS A 224 -12.10 33.08 -18.28
N ALA A 225 -11.94 32.65 -17.02
CA ALA A 225 -12.61 31.45 -16.50
C ALA A 225 -14.14 31.53 -16.58
N ARG A 226 -14.73 32.71 -16.32
CA ARG A 226 -16.18 32.94 -16.45
C ARG A 226 -16.67 32.86 -17.90
N ARG A 227 -15.86 33.32 -18.86
CA ARG A 227 -16.20 33.25 -20.30
C ARG A 227 -16.12 31.83 -20.84
N ASP A 228 -15.16 31.04 -20.35
CA ASP A 228 -14.92 29.67 -20.83
C ASP A 228 -15.89 28.64 -20.21
N ALA A 229 -16.61 29.01 -19.13
CA ALA A 229 -17.61 28.17 -18.48
C ALA A 229 -19.02 28.34 -19.11
N LEU A 230 -19.47 27.37 -19.93
CA LEU A 230 -20.88 27.29 -20.36
C LEU A 230 -21.82 26.98 -19.16
N PRO A 231 -23.06 27.48 -19.12
CA PRO A 231 -23.88 27.40 -17.92
C PRO A 231 -24.53 26.01 -17.77
N ARG A 232 -24.32 25.35 -16.62
CA ARG A 232 -25.22 24.30 -16.14
C ARG A 232 -26.13 24.86 -15.05
N THR A 233 -27.40 25.03 -15.42
CA THR A 233 -28.55 25.15 -14.51
C THR A 233 -28.67 23.88 -13.65
N GLY A 234 -29.15 23.89 -12.41
CA GLY A 234 -30.03 24.87 -11.78
C GLY A 234 -30.00 24.85 -10.24
N ARG A 235 -30.45 25.97 -9.70
CA ARG A 235 -30.76 26.19 -8.28
C ARG A 235 -32.24 25.83 -8.05
N GLY A 236 -32.54 25.15 -6.94
CA GLY A 236 -33.89 24.99 -6.42
C GLY A 236 -33.86 24.56 -4.95
N ALA A 237 -34.24 25.48 -4.06
CA ALA A 237 -34.16 25.39 -2.61
C ALA A 237 -35.23 24.49 -1.97
N LEU A 238 -34.98 23.97 -0.77
CA LEU A 238 -36.02 23.64 0.21
C LEU A 238 -35.56 23.98 1.64
N ALA A 239 -36.39 24.74 2.33
CA ALA A 239 -36.23 25.21 3.70
C ALA A 239 -36.77 24.20 4.73
N ALA A 240 -36.17 24.26 5.93
CA ALA A 240 -36.66 23.91 7.26
C ALA A 240 -37.77 22.84 7.45
N ALA A 241 -37.44 21.79 8.21
CA ALA A 241 -38.30 21.27 9.27
C ALA A 241 -37.45 20.57 10.36
N ALA A 242 -37.55 21.09 11.59
CA ALA A 242 -36.99 20.53 12.79
C ALA A 242 -37.72 19.24 13.21
N GLY A 243 -36.96 18.28 13.75
CA GLY A 243 -37.50 17.07 14.37
C GLY A 243 -36.39 16.35 15.13
N ALA A 244 -36.13 16.80 16.35
CA ALA A 244 -35.19 16.15 17.26
C ALA A 244 -35.62 14.69 17.52
N ARG A 245 -34.78 13.73 17.11
CA ARG A 245 -34.73 12.40 17.73
C ARG A 245 -33.32 12.17 18.25
N ARG A 246 -33.26 12.10 19.57
CA ARG A 246 -32.09 11.73 20.37
C ARG A 246 -31.70 10.29 20.01
N ALA A 247 -30.57 10.12 19.34
CA ALA A 247 -29.92 8.81 19.25
C ALA A 247 -29.37 8.44 20.64
N PRO A 248 -29.45 7.17 21.08
CA PRO A 248 -28.81 6.75 22.31
C PRO A 248 -27.29 6.93 22.17
N GLY A 249 -26.65 7.44 23.22
CA GLY A 249 -25.18 7.54 23.29
C GLY A 249 -24.51 6.16 23.17
N PRO A 250 -23.19 6.13 22.92
CA PRO A 250 -22.44 4.88 22.85
C PRO A 250 -22.65 4.08 24.14
N ALA A 251 -23.07 2.82 23.98
CA ALA A 251 -23.08 1.88 25.09
C ALA A 251 -21.65 1.77 25.63
N ALA A 252 -21.53 1.73 26.96
CA ALA A 252 -20.26 1.44 27.63
C ALA A 252 -19.64 0.15 27.04
N PRO A 253 -18.30 0.05 26.93
CA PRO A 253 -17.66 -1.19 26.52
C PRO A 253 -18.14 -2.31 27.43
N ALA A 254 -18.62 -3.40 26.83
CA ALA A 254 -18.98 -4.60 27.57
C ALA A 254 -17.77 -5.04 28.42
N PRO A 255 -17.99 -5.56 29.64
CA PRO A 255 -16.90 -6.02 30.49
C PRO A 255 -16.09 -7.10 29.75
N VAL A 256 -14.80 -6.85 29.56
CA VAL A 256 -13.87 -7.80 28.94
C VAL A 256 -13.82 -9.04 29.82
N ILE A 257 -14.45 -10.12 29.38
CA ILE A 257 -14.37 -11.41 30.09
C ILE A 257 -12.96 -11.97 29.87
N PRO A 258 -12.15 -12.14 30.93
CA PRO A 258 -10.76 -12.56 30.75
C PRO A 258 -10.68 -14.02 30.29
N PRO A 259 -9.62 -14.38 29.54
CA PRO A 259 -9.27 -15.77 29.22
C PRO A 259 -9.24 -16.68 30.47
N ARG A 260 -10.00 -17.77 30.43
CA ARG A 260 -10.21 -18.71 31.54
C ARG A 260 -9.36 -19.97 31.43
N THR A 261 -9.20 -20.52 30.23
CA THR A 261 -8.38 -21.73 30.01
C THR A 261 -6.94 -21.40 29.63
N ASP A 262 -6.02 -22.36 29.73
CA ASP A 262 -4.63 -22.18 29.28
C ASP A 262 -4.56 -21.91 27.76
N THR A 263 -5.40 -22.60 26.99
CA THR A 263 -5.55 -22.38 25.55
C THR A 263 -6.06 -20.97 25.25
N GLU A 264 -7.06 -20.49 25.99
CA GLU A 264 -7.53 -19.10 25.87
C GLU A 264 -6.43 -18.09 26.22
N ARG A 265 -5.64 -18.34 27.27
CA ARG A 265 -4.51 -17.47 27.66
C ARG A 265 -3.41 -17.44 26.61
N ALA A 266 -3.09 -18.58 26.01
CA ALA A 266 -2.10 -18.67 24.95
C ALA A 266 -2.59 -17.99 23.67
N LEU A 267 -3.84 -18.24 23.24
CA LEU A 267 -4.46 -17.53 22.12
C LEU A 267 -4.51 -16.03 22.35
N ALA A 268 -4.83 -15.57 23.58
CA ALA A 268 -4.82 -14.16 23.92
C ALA A 268 -3.40 -13.55 23.83
N ARG A 269 -2.34 -14.28 24.21
CA ARG A 269 -0.94 -13.84 23.97
C ARG A 269 -0.67 -13.67 22.47
N ILE A 270 -1.02 -14.66 21.66
CA ILE A 270 -0.82 -14.63 20.21
C ILE A 270 -1.59 -13.45 19.58
N TRP A 271 -2.86 -13.28 19.95
CA TRP A 271 -3.72 -12.21 19.44
C TRP A 271 -3.23 -10.82 19.83
N ARG A 272 -2.78 -10.62 21.08
CA ARG A 272 -2.17 -9.35 21.50
C ARG A 272 -0.95 -9.00 20.67
N GLN A 273 -0.09 -9.98 20.36
CA GLN A 273 1.08 -9.76 19.52
C GLN A 273 0.72 -9.50 18.05
N LEU A 274 -0.35 -10.11 17.52
CA LEU A 274 -0.77 -9.94 16.12
C LEU A 274 -1.58 -8.67 15.88
N LEU A 275 -2.51 -8.37 16.79
CA LEU A 275 -3.46 -7.27 16.69
C LEU A 275 -2.96 -6.01 17.41
N GLY A 276 -1.85 -6.10 18.16
CA GLY A 276 -1.27 -4.97 18.89
C GLY A 276 -2.09 -4.48 20.07
N ARG A 277 -3.03 -5.28 20.61
CA ARG A 277 -3.94 -4.88 21.69
C ARG A 277 -3.35 -5.12 23.08
N GLU A 278 -3.61 -4.22 24.03
CA GLU A 278 -3.22 -4.41 25.44
C GLU A 278 -3.91 -5.62 26.10
N SER A 279 -5.20 -5.81 25.81
CA SER A 279 -6.02 -6.91 26.32
C SER A 279 -6.96 -7.46 25.26
N VAL A 280 -7.17 -8.78 25.28
CA VAL A 280 -8.11 -9.49 24.42
C VAL A 280 -9.03 -10.33 25.31
N GLY A 281 -10.33 -10.12 25.18
CA GLY A 281 -11.36 -10.87 25.90
C GLY A 281 -11.69 -12.22 25.26
N ARG A 282 -12.34 -13.10 26.03
CA ARG A 282 -12.85 -14.39 25.53
C ARG A 282 -13.84 -14.23 24.38
N ASP A 283 -14.71 -13.24 24.46
CA ASP A 283 -15.77 -13.01 23.47
C ASP A 283 -15.36 -12.02 22.37
N ASP A 284 -14.10 -11.58 22.37
CA ASP A 284 -13.58 -10.71 21.32
C ASP A 284 -13.54 -11.48 19.98
N ASP A 285 -14.15 -10.88 18.96
CA ASP A 285 -14.09 -11.36 17.58
C ASP A 285 -12.79 -10.91 16.91
N PHE A 286 -12.09 -11.83 16.24
CA PHE A 286 -10.80 -11.59 15.60
C PHE A 286 -10.87 -10.48 14.54
N PHE A 287 -11.95 -10.44 13.76
CA PHE A 287 -12.11 -9.51 12.64
C PHE A 287 -12.60 -8.15 13.11
N ASP A 288 -13.46 -8.11 14.14
CA ASP A 288 -13.86 -6.84 14.77
C ASP A 288 -12.67 -6.18 15.49
N ALA A 289 -11.73 -6.98 15.98
CA ALA A 289 -10.48 -6.51 16.58
C ALA A 289 -9.42 -6.03 15.56
N GLY A 290 -9.75 -5.95 14.27
CA GLY A 290 -8.85 -5.50 13.21
C GLY A 290 -8.12 -6.63 12.47
N GLY A 291 -8.46 -7.89 12.75
CA GLY A 291 -7.94 -9.05 12.05
C GLY A 291 -8.28 -9.06 10.57
N HIS A 292 -7.32 -9.41 9.72
CA HIS A 292 -7.51 -9.63 8.28
C HIS A 292 -6.80 -10.90 7.82
N SER A 293 -6.97 -11.30 6.55
CA SER A 293 -6.51 -12.59 6.03
C SER A 293 -5.01 -12.87 6.25
N LEU A 294 -4.17 -11.83 6.29
CA LEU A 294 -2.73 -11.98 6.60
C LEU A 294 -2.50 -12.38 8.06
N LEU A 295 -3.17 -11.69 8.98
CA LEU A 295 -3.10 -11.96 10.41
C LEU A 295 -3.70 -13.34 10.74
N VAL A 296 -4.68 -13.82 9.97
CA VAL A 296 -5.21 -15.19 10.09
C VAL A 296 -4.13 -16.23 9.78
N LEU A 297 -3.30 -16.01 8.74
CA LEU A 297 -2.20 -16.93 8.41
C LEU A 297 -1.14 -16.95 9.52
N GLN A 298 -0.78 -15.77 10.04
CA GLN A 298 0.16 -15.67 11.16
C GLN A 298 -0.42 -16.28 12.45
N LEU A 299 -1.73 -16.14 12.69
CA LEU A 299 -2.42 -16.77 13.81
C LEU A 299 -2.31 -18.28 13.74
N VAL A 300 -2.66 -18.89 12.59
CA VAL A 300 -2.56 -20.35 12.39
C VAL A 300 -1.11 -20.83 12.55
N SER A 301 -0.15 -20.08 12.00
CA SER A 301 1.29 -20.34 12.11
C SER A 301 1.74 -20.40 13.59
N ARG A 302 1.38 -19.39 14.38
CA ARG A 302 1.74 -19.30 15.82
C ARG A 302 1.00 -20.30 16.69
N VAL A 303 -0.26 -20.61 16.39
CA VAL A 303 -1.00 -21.68 17.08
C VAL A 303 -0.31 -23.03 16.87
N ARG A 304 0.18 -23.32 15.66
CA ARG A 304 0.94 -24.55 15.40
C ARG A 304 2.22 -24.64 16.24
N ASP A 305 2.95 -23.54 16.37
CA ASP A 305 4.22 -23.57 17.09
C ASP A 305 4.04 -23.52 18.62
N GLU A 306 3.22 -22.59 19.14
CA GLU A 306 3.03 -22.39 20.58
C GLU A 306 2.10 -23.43 21.21
N LEU A 307 1.02 -23.81 20.52
CA LEU A 307 0.00 -24.74 21.02
C LEU A 307 0.14 -26.16 20.46
N ARG A 308 1.12 -26.40 19.57
CA ARG A 308 1.35 -27.70 18.92
C ARG A 308 0.09 -28.27 18.26
N HIS A 309 -0.77 -27.39 17.74
CA HIS A 309 -2.05 -27.75 17.16
C HIS A 309 -2.19 -27.23 15.73
N GLU A 310 -2.56 -28.10 14.78
CA GLU A 310 -2.89 -27.64 13.42
C GLU A 310 -4.33 -27.15 13.35
N MET A 311 -4.50 -25.90 12.90
CA MET A 311 -5.81 -25.28 12.73
C MET A 311 -6.04 -24.91 11.26
N PRO A 312 -7.08 -25.44 10.60
CA PRO A 312 -7.47 -24.97 9.28
C PRO A 312 -7.86 -23.49 9.32
N VAL A 313 -7.41 -22.70 8.34
CA VAL A 313 -7.77 -21.26 8.20
C VAL A 313 -9.28 -21.04 8.27
N ARG A 314 -10.05 -21.96 7.67
CA ARG A 314 -11.52 -21.97 7.69
C ARG A 314 -12.10 -21.88 9.11
N ARG A 315 -11.46 -22.50 10.11
CA ARG A 315 -11.95 -22.50 11.49
C ARG A 315 -11.97 -21.12 12.12
N VAL A 316 -11.01 -20.25 11.78
CA VAL A 316 -10.98 -18.85 12.24
C VAL A 316 -12.19 -18.07 11.73
N PHE A 317 -12.70 -18.39 10.53
CA PHE A 317 -13.90 -17.76 9.97
C PHE A 317 -15.21 -18.35 10.47
N GLU A 318 -15.23 -19.62 10.86
CA GLU A 318 -16.40 -20.29 11.41
C GLU A 318 -16.60 -20.00 12.90
N ARG A 319 -15.49 -19.78 13.61
CA ARG A 319 -15.43 -19.54 15.05
C ARG A 319 -14.53 -18.33 15.28
N PRO A 320 -15.02 -17.10 15.05
CA PRO A 320 -14.16 -15.93 15.03
C PRO A 320 -13.83 -15.39 16.43
N THR A 321 -14.47 -15.89 17.50
CA THR A 321 -14.19 -15.46 18.87
C THR A 321 -13.09 -16.27 19.53
N LEU A 322 -12.32 -15.64 20.42
CA LEU A 322 -11.20 -16.28 21.13
C LEU A 322 -11.64 -17.54 21.88
N GLY A 323 -12.76 -17.47 22.60
CA GLY A 323 -13.31 -18.60 23.35
C GLY A 323 -13.76 -19.75 22.45
N ALA A 324 -14.43 -19.46 21.33
CA ALA A 324 -14.89 -20.50 20.42
C ALA A 324 -13.74 -21.22 19.71
N LEU A 325 -12.63 -20.52 19.43
CA LEU A 325 -11.40 -21.14 18.93
C LEU A 325 -10.72 -21.99 19.99
N ALA A 326 -10.59 -21.48 21.21
CA ALA A 326 -9.98 -22.24 22.30
C ALA A 326 -10.74 -23.55 22.57
N GLU A 327 -12.07 -23.48 22.64
CA GLU A 327 -12.93 -24.65 22.80
C GLU A 327 -12.75 -25.66 21.67
N TRP A 328 -12.57 -25.19 20.43
CA TRP A 328 -12.32 -26.07 19.29
C TRP A 328 -10.95 -26.76 19.39
N ILE A 329 -9.89 -26.01 19.72
CA ILE A 329 -8.54 -26.55 19.92
C ILE A 329 -8.54 -27.59 21.04
N ASP A 330 -9.17 -27.28 22.17
CA ASP A 330 -9.26 -28.18 23.33
C ASP A 330 -10.04 -29.47 22.97
N ALA A 331 -11.14 -29.34 22.22
CA ALA A 331 -11.93 -30.49 21.78
C ALA A 331 -11.20 -31.39 20.78
N GLU A 332 -10.40 -30.83 19.87
CA GLU A 332 -9.60 -31.59 18.91
C GLU A 332 -8.34 -32.20 19.55
N ALA A 333 -7.71 -31.50 20.49
CA ALA A 333 -6.60 -32.05 21.27
C ALA A 333 -7.02 -33.33 22.03
N LEU A 334 -8.26 -33.40 22.51
CA LEU A 334 -8.84 -34.59 23.15
C LEU A 334 -9.14 -35.74 22.17
N ARG A 335 -9.27 -35.45 20.86
CA ARG A 335 -9.53 -36.45 19.82
C ARG A 335 -8.27 -37.12 19.28
N GLY A 336 -7.08 -36.58 19.57
CA GLY A 336 -5.80 -37.16 19.16
C GLY A 336 -5.50 -37.06 17.66
N GLU A 337 -6.34 -36.37 16.89
CA GLU A 337 -6.20 -36.20 15.44
C GLU A 337 -5.55 -34.84 15.13
N SER A 338 -4.23 -34.74 15.28
CA SER A 338 -3.49 -33.66 14.63
C SER A 338 -2.23 -34.24 14.00
N PRO A 339 -2.28 -34.62 12.71
CA PRO A 339 -1.07 -34.98 11.99
C PRO A 339 -0.26 -33.69 11.79
N VAL A 340 0.72 -33.45 12.66
CA VAL A 340 1.66 -32.34 12.47
C VAL A 340 2.37 -32.55 11.13
N THR A 341 2.06 -31.71 10.16
CA THR A 341 2.77 -31.71 8.87
C THR A 341 4.23 -31.38 9.15
N GLY A 342 5.13 -32.26 8.70
CA GLY A 342 6.57 -32.20 9.05
C GLY A 342 7.18 -30.82 8.83
N ARG A 343 8.07 -30.41 9.76
CA ARG A 343 8.84 -29.16 9.67
C ARG A 343 9.78 -29.19 8.45
N VAL A 344 10.07 -28.02 7.90
CA VAL A 344 11.09 -27.90 6.85
C VAL A 344 12.45 -28.22 7.49
N GLN A 345 13.16 -29.18 6.93
CA GLN A 345 14.51 -29.55 7.38
C GLN A 345 15.55 -28.90 6.49
N ARG A 346 16.73 -28.63 7.07
CA ARG A 346 17.88 -28.12 6.31
C ARG A 346 18.36 -29.20 5.35
N ALA A 347 18.37 -28.90 4.05
CA ALA A 347 18.93 -29.75 3.02
C ALA A 347 20.47 -29.65 3.03
N SER A 348 21.15 -30.68 2.50
CA SER A 348 22.58 -30.56 2.19
C SER A 348 22.81 -29.38 1.25
N ARG A 349 23.99 -28.74 1.32
CA ARG A 349 24.45 -27.70 0.39
C ARG A 349 25.40 -28.23 -0.69
N ASP A 350 25.47 -29.54 -0.82
CA ASP A 350 26.29 -30.20 -1.85
C ASP A 350 25.56 -30.15 -3.20
N GLY A 351 26.12 -29.41 -4.15
CA GLY A 351 25.62 -29.34 -5.52
C GLY A 351 24.35 -28.49 -5.71
N PRO A 352 23.81 -28.46 -6.93
CA PRO A 352 22.63 -27.66 -7.25
C PRO A 352 21.34 -28.22 -6.63
N HIS A 353 20.45 -27.35 -6.19
CA HIS A 353 19.16 -27.72 -5.59
C HIS A 353 18.01 -27.60 -6.60
N PRO A 354 16.90 -28.34 -6.43
CA PRO A 354 15.73 -28.13 -7.27
C PRO A 354 15.17 -26.71 -7.07
N VAL A 355 14.61 -26.14 -8.13
CA VAL A 355 13.80 -24.91 -8.03
C VAL A 355 12.44 -25.22 -7.41
N SER A 356 11.85 -24.25 -6.70
CA SER A 356 10.44 -24.31 -6.31
C SER A 356 9.52 -24.31 -7.53
N PHE A 357 8.24 -24.60 -7.37
CA PHE A 357 7.29 -24.55 -8.49
C PHE A 357 7.13 -23.14 -9.05
N ALA A 358 7.01 -22.14 -8.16
CA ALA A 358 6.94 -20.74 -8.54
C ALA A 358 8.20 -20.28 -9.30
N GLN A 359 9.38 -20.73 -8.85
CA GLN A 359 10.64 -20.44 -9.55
C GLN A 359 10.70 -21.11 -10.93
N LYS A 360 10.28 -22.38 -11.05
CA LYS A 360 10.24 -23.09 -12.35
C LYS A 360 9.36 -22.34 -13.36
N ARG A 361 8.21 -21.82 -12.91
CA ARG A 361 7.29 -21.02 -13.74
C ARG A 361 7.94 -19.73 -14.22
N LEU A 362 8.49 -18.94 -13.30
CA LEU A 362 9.11 -17.66 -13.63
C LEU A 362 10.29 -17.85 -14.57
N TRP A 363 11.10 -18.89 -14.36
CA TRP A 363 12.16 -19.27 -15.27
C TRP A 363 11.61 -19.61 -16.67
N PHE A 364 10.56 -20.44 -16.76
CA PHE A 364 9.95 -20.78 -18.05
C PHE A 364 9.37 -19.56 -18.78
N ILE A 365 8.74 -18.62 -18.06
CA ILE A 365 8.23 -17.37 -18.65
C ILE A 365 9.38 -16.50 -19.18
N ASP A 366 10.47 -16.40 -18.42
CA ASP A 366 11.68 -15.71 -18.86
C ASP A 366 12.26 -16.33 -20.14
N GLN A 367 12.29 -17.66 -20.25
CA GLN A 367 12.77 -18.33 -21.48
C GLN A 367 11.86 -18.12 -22.70
N LEU A 368 10.55 -17.93 -22.50
CA LEU A 368 9.64 -17.60 -23.59
C LEU A 368 9.81 -16.17 -24.09
N GLN A 369 10.22 -15.24 -23.23
CA GLN A 369 10.46 -13.84 -23.57
C GLN A 369 11.75 -13.32 -22.90
N PRO A 370 12.94 -13.75 -23.37
CA PRO A 370 14.20 -13.38 -22.73
C PRO A 370 14.41 -11.86 -22.72
N GLY A 371 14.84 -11.34 -21.56
CA GLY A 371 15.12 -9.92 -21.38
C GLY A 371 13.88 -9.05 -21.12
N HIS A 372 12.74 -9.65 -20.85
CA HIS A 372 11.55 -8.91 -20.42
C HIS A 372 11.63 -8.50 -18.93
N THR A 373 11.04 -7.37 -18.54
CA THR A 373 11.17 -6.78 -17.19
C THR A 373 9.90 -6.77 -16.33
N ALA A 374 8.84 -7.48 -16.75
CA ALA A 374 7.57 -7.63 -16.00
C ALA A 374 7.77 -8.13 -14.57
N TYR A 375 8.84 -8.90 -14.33
CA TYR A 375 9.12 -9.52 -13.03
C TYR A 375 10.27 -8.82 -12.30
N ASN A 376 10.63 -7.60 -12.71
CA ASN A 376 11.47 -6.73 -11.90
C ASN A 376 10.64 -6.14 -10.76
N ILE A 377 11.23 -6.09 -9.56
CA ILE A 377 10.68 -5.42 -8.38
C ILE A 377 11.59 -4.23 -8.07
N PRO A 378 11.36 -3.06 -8.69
CA PRO A 378 12.12 -1.85 -8.43
C PRO A 378 11.61 -1.14 -7.17
N LEU A 379 12.53 -0.60 -6.39
CA LEU A 379 12.30 0.27 -5.25
C LEU A 379 13.30 1.42 -5.30
N ALA A 380 12.83 2.66 -5.21
CA ALA A 380 13.66 3.85 -5.12
C ALA A 380 13.34 4.62 -3.84
N LEU A 381 14.38 4.96 -3.08
CA LEU A 381 14.30 5.67 -1.81
C LEU A 381 15.11 6.96 -1.90
N ARG A 382 14.49 8.11 -1.67
CA ARG A 382 15.20 9.38 -1.44
C ARG A 382 15.61 9.44 0.02
N LEU A 383 16.90 9.61 0.28
CA LEU A 383 17.48 9.64 1.60
C LEU A 383 18.03 11.06 1.86
N ARG A 384 17.43 11.76 2.81
CA ARG A 384 17.85 13.10 3.23
C ARG A 384 18.56 13.07 4.57
N GLY A 385 19.67 13.78 4.67
CA GLY A 385 20.61 13.83 5.79
C GLY A 385 21.96 13.21 5.47
N ARG A 386 22.86 13.22 6.46
CA ARG A 386 24.23 12.70 6.32
C ARG A 386 24.26 11.18 6.24
N LEU A 387 24.48 10.66 5.03
CA LEU A 387 24.56 9.25 4.75
C LEU A 387 26.00 8.74 4.87
N ASP A 388 26.23 7.78 5.77
CA ASP A 388 27.41 6.92 5.72
C ASP A 388 27.24 5.85 4.63
N ALA A 389 27.78 6.11 3.43
CA ALA A 389 27.66 5.22 2.28
C ALA A 389 28.38 3.86 2.49
N ASP A 390 29.45 3.82 3.30
CA ASP A 390 30.20 2.59 3.58
C ASP A 390 29.46 1.72 4.58
N ALA A 391 28.77 2.30 5.57
CA ALA A 391 27.84 1.57 6.41
C ALA A 391 26.67 1.01 5.60
N LEU A 392 26.13 1.77 4.64
CA LEU A 392 25.05 1.31 3.75
C LEU A 392 25.49 0.13 2.88
N GLU A 393 26.67 0.22 2.27
CA GLU A 393 27.25 -0.88 1.47
C GLU A 393 27.45 -2.14 2.32
N ARG A 394 28.01 -2.01 3.53
CA ARG A 394 28.16 -3.14 4.47
C ARG A 394 26.82 -3.71 4.91
N SER A 395 25.78 -2.89 5.06
CA SER A 395 24.42 -3.37 5.35
C SER A 395 23.88 -4.23 4.21
N LEU A 396 23.99 -3.78 2.96
CA LEU A 396 23.57 -4.55 1.80
C LEU A 396 24.40 -5.83 1.63
N GLU A 397 25.72 -5.76 1.85
CA GLU A 397 26.60 -6.94 1.86
C GLU A 397 26.14 -7.97 2.89
N ALA A 398 25.87 -7.55 4.13
CA ALA A 398 25.40 -8.43 5.18
C ALA A 398 24.05 -9.09 4.83
N ILE A 399 23.12 -8.36 4.22
CA ILE A 399 21.83 -8.92 3.76
C ILE A 399 22.05 -9.95 2.64
N VAL A 400 22.85 -9.63 1.63
CA VAL A 400 23.15 -10.54 0.51
C VAL A 400 23.90 -11.79 1.00
N GLY A 401 24.80 -11.65 1.97
CA GLY A 401 25.49 -12.78 2.59
C GLY A 401 24.52 -13.68 3.38
N ARG A 402 23.61 -13.06 4.14
CA ARG A 402 22.65 -13.73 5.04
C ARG A 402 21.54 -14.48 4.31
N HIS A 403 21.01 -13.94 3.21
CA HIS A 403 19.92 -14.55 2.45
C HIS A 403 20.44 -15.22 1.17
N GLU A 404 20.48 -16.55 1.16
CA GLU A 404 20.96 -17.34 0.02
C GLU A 404 20.25 -16.96 -1.29
N ALA A 405 18.95 -16.66 -1.23
CA ALA A 405 18.14 -16.30 -2.39
C ALA A 405 18.73 -15.14 -3.21
N LEU A 406 19.29 -14.10 -2.57
CA LEU A 406 19.83 -12.92 -3.26
C LEU A 406 21.12 -13.20 -4.05
N ARG A 407 21.75 -14.35 -3.78
CA ARG A 407 22.98 -14.83 -4.44
C ARG A 407 22.77 -16.16 -5.18
N THR A 408 21.52 -16.55 -5.40
CA THR A 408 21.14 -17.73 -6.19
C THR A 408 21.01 -17.35 -7.66
N VAL A 409 21.51 -18.22 -8.53
CA VAL A 409 21.27 -18.19 -9.99
C VAL A 409 20.64 -19.51 -10.45
N PHE A 410 20.10 -19.52 -11.66
CA PHE A 410 19.21 -20.57 -12.18
C PHE A 410 19.72 -21.19 -13.49
N PRO A 411 20.92 -21.82 -13.51
CA PRO A 411 21.40 -22.51 -14.70
C PRO A 411 20.59 -23.79 -14.96
N LEU A 412 20.71 -24.32 -16.17
CA LEU A 412 20.21 -25.65 -16.51
C LEU A 412 21.16 -26.75 -16.00
N ALA A 413 20.58 -27.76 -15.36
CA ALA A 413 21.21 -29.06 -15.16
C ALA A 413 20.54 -30.08 -16.10
N GLY A 414 21.14 -30.30 -17.28
CA GLY A 414 20.49 -31.04 -18.36
C GLY A 414 19.37 -30.21 -18.99
N VAL A 415 18.12 -30.57 -18.75
CA VAL A 415 16.93 -29.88 -19.30
C VAL A 415 16.08 -29.17 -18.24
N GLU A 416 16.45 -29.29 -16.96
CA GLU A 416 15.70 -28.71 -15.85
C GLU A 416 16.50 -27.57 -15.20
N PRO A 417 15.85 -26.44 -14.85
CA PRO A 417 16.50 -25.38 -14.10
C PRO A 417 16.76 -25.82 -12.66
N VAL A 418 17.91 -25.41 -12.13
CA VAL A 418 18.32 -25.70 -10.75
C VAL A 418 18.76 -24.43 -10.05
N GLN A 419 18.63 -24.38 -8.73
CA GLN A 419 19.20 -23.34 -7.89
C GLN A 419 20.69 -23.61 -7.68
N ALA A 420 21.54 -22.72 -8.19
CA ALA A 420 22.97 -22.68 -7.89
C ALA A 420 23.26 -21.49 -6.98
N ILE A 421 23.43 -21.78 -5.69
CA ILE A 421 23.71 -20.77 -4.67
C ILE A 421 25.19 -20.37 -4.76
N ARG A 422 25.48 -19.11 -5.06
CA ARG A 422 26.86 -18.59 -5.07
C ARG A 422 27.37 -18.39 -3.63
N PRO A 423 28.66 -18.60 -3.34
CA PRO A 423 29.21 -18.31 -2.02
C PRO A 423 28.99 -16.83 -1.66
N ALA A 424 28.89 -16.54 -0.36
CA ALA A 424 28.91 -15.15 0.09
C ALA A 424 30.26 -14.52 -0.30
N GLY A 425 30.21 -13.32 -0.86
CA GLY A 425 31.36 -12.56 -1.32
C GLY A 425 31.11 -11.07 -1.14
N PRO A 426 32.10 -10.23 -1.46
CA PRO A 426 31.97 -8.79 -1.31
C PRO A 426 30.83 -8.24 -2.18
N PHE A 427 30.08 -7.29 -1.64
CA PHE A 427 29.04 -6.57 -2.37
C PHE A 427 29.50 -5.14 -2.62
N VAL A 428 29.59 -4.75 -3.89
CA VAL A 428 29.93 -3.39 -4.28
C VAL A 428 28.64 -2.62 -4.51
N LEU A 429 28.44 -1.50 -3.82
CA LEU A 429 27.36 -0.57 -4.08
C LEU A 429 27.86 0.48 -5.09
N PRO A 430 27.46 0.43 -6.37
CA PRO A 430 27.84 1.45 -7.33
C PRO A 430 27.33 2.82 -6.87
N ARG A 431 28.24 3.80 -6.83
CA ARG A 431 27.95 5.16 -6.39
C ARG A 431 28.11 6.11 -7.57
N VAL A 432 27.13 6.97 -7.79
CA VAL A 432 27.15 8.03 -8.79
C VAL A 432 27.12 9.37 -8.07
N ASP A 433 28.12 10.20 -8.29
CA ASP A 433 28.20 11.54 -7.69
C ASP A 433 27.81 12.59 -8.74
N TRP A 434 26.71 13.29 -8.50
CA TRP A 434 26.25 14.41 -9.33
C TRP A 434 26.31 15.75 -8.61
N LYS A 435 27.02 15.83 -7.49
CA LYS A 435 27.21 17.07 -6.75
C LYS A 435 27.70 18.18 -7.68
N GLY A 436 27.02 19.33 -7.65
CA GLY A 436 27.40 20.52 -8.42
C GLY A 436 26.79 20.63 -9.82
N GLN A 437 25.92 19.72 -10.24
CA GLN A 437 25.10 19.91 -11.45
C GLN A 437 23.90 20.83 -11.19
N ALA A 438 23.31 21.39 -12.26
CA ALA A 438 22.16 22.29 -12.13
C ALA A 438 20.94 21.56 -11.53
N SER A 439 20.37 22.10 -10.45
CA SER A 439 19.29 21.49 -9.64
C SER A 439 18.09 20.98 -10.46
N GLY A 440 17.65 21.70 -11.49
CA GLY A 440 16.53 21.28 -12.34
C GLY A 440 16.82 20.09 -13.26
N GLU A 441 18.09 19.81 -13.57
CA GLU A 441 18.48 18.65 -14.38
C GLU A 441 18.70 17.39 -13.53
N LEU A 442 19.13 17.56 -12.27
CA LEU A 442 19.42 16.48 -11.33
C LEU A 442 18.21 15.60 -11.03
N GLU A 443 17.05 16.19 -10.78
CA GLU A 443 15.84 15.44 -10.47
C GLU A 443 15.34 14.63 -11.69
N ALA A 444 15.33 15.26 -12.87
CA ALA A 444 14.95 14.59 -14.12
C ALA A 444 15.95 13.49 -14.51
N GLN A 445 17.25 13.69 -14.26
CA GLN A 445 18.28 12.65 -14.45
C GLN A 445 18.12 11.51 -13.44
N GLY A 446 17.82 11.81 -12.18
CA GLY A 446 17.58 10.83 -11.12
C GLY A 446 16.39 9.93 -11.45
N LEU A 447 15.27 10.52 -11.85
CA LEU A 447 14.07 9.78 -12.29
C LEU A 447 14.35 8.91 -13.52
N ARG A 448 15.06 9.43 -14.53
CA ARG A 448 15.47 8.61 -15.69
C ARG A 448 16.29 7.40 -15.27
N LEU A 449 17.23 7.58 -14.34
CA LEU A 449 18.09 6.49 -13.90
C LEU A 449 17.34 5.46 -13.03
N VAL A 450 16.33 5.88 -12.26
CA VAL A 450 15.37 4.98 -11.60
C VAL A 450 14.62 4.15 -12.64
N GLU A 451 14.09 4.79 -13.69
CA GLU A 451 13.36 4.09 -14.76
C GLU A 451 14.24 3.15 -15.57
N GLU A 452 15.47 3.56 -15.89
CA GLU A 452 16.46 2.74 -16.59
C GLU A 452 16.81 1.50 -15.77
N GLU A 453 17.05 1.66 -14.47
CA GLU A 453 17.34 0.52 -13.58
C GLU A 453 16.13 -0.42 -13.48
N ALA A 454 14.92 0.12 -13.36
CA ALA A 454 13.68 -0.65 -13.32
C ALA A 454 13.42 -1.44 -14.62
N ARG A 455 13.82 -0.90 -15.78
CA ARG A 455 13.64 -1.50 -17.11
C ARG A 455 14.85 -2.31 -17.60
N ALA A 456 15.93 -2.35 -16.83
CA ALA A 456 17.09 -3.17 -17.17
C ALA A 456 16.79 -4.66 -16.87
N PRO A 457 17.02 -5.59 -17.82
CA PRO A 457 16.74 -7.00 -17.62
C PRO A 457 17.73 -7.68 -16.67
N PHE A 458 17.32 -8.82 -16.12
CA PHE A 458 18.19 -9.74 -15.39
C PHE A 458 18.52 -10.97 -16.25
N ASP A 459 19.72 -11.51 -16.09
CA ASP A 459 20.10 -12.82 -16.61
C ASP A 459 19.94 -13.85 -15.48
N LEU A 460 18.95 -14.74 -15.59
CA LEU A 460 18.63 -15.71 -14.54
C LEU A 460 19.73 -16.76 -14.34
N GLU A 461 20.52 -17.09 -15.36
CA GLU A 461 21.56 -18.11 -15.28
C GLU A 461 22.86 -17.56 -14.68
N ARG A 462 23.15 -16.28 -14.91
CA ARG A 462 24.41 -15.64 -14.52
C ARG A 462 24.29 -14.73 -13.31
N GLY A 463 23.15 -14.07 -13.11
CA GLY A 463 22.94 -13.07 -12.06
C GLY A 463 23.87 -11.85 -12.19
N PRO A 464 24.00 -11.05 -11.11
CA PRO A 464 23.26 -11.13 -9.85
C PRO A 464 21.78 -10.75 -10.03
N LEU A 465 20.90 -11.34 -9.22
CA LEU A 465 19.43 -11.11 -9.28
C LEU A 465 18.91 -10.07 -8.29
N PHE A 466 19.86 -9.34 -7.69
CA PHE A 466 19.65 -8.17 -6.87
C PHE A 466 20.70 -7.14 -7.26
N ARG A 467 20.25 -5.92 -7.56
CA ARG A 467 21.07 -4.77 -7.91
C ARG A 467 20.72 -3.62 -6.98
N ALA A 468 21.75 -2.88 -6.58
CA ALA A 468 21.60 -1.63 -5.88
C ALA A 468 22.41 -0.54 -6.59
N ARG A 469 22.01 0.71 -6.44
CA ARG A 469 22.80 1.87 -6.86
C ARG A 469 22.50 3.04 -5.94
N LEU A 470 23.54 3.74 -5.52
CA LEU A 470 23.42 4.95 -4.73
C LEU A 470 23.77 6.16 -5.60
N LEU A 471 22.88 7.13 -5.64
CA LEU A 471 23.10 8.42 -6.26
C LEU A 471 23.25 9.45 -5.16
N ARG A 472 24.29 10.27 -5.27
CA ARG A 472 24.51 11.44 -4.41
C ARG A 472 24.14 12.68 -5.22
N LEU A 473 23.05 13.33 -4.83
CA LEU A 473 22.61 14.59 -5.42
C LEU A 473 23.32 15.76 -4.74
N ASP A 474 23.49 15.70 -3.42
CA ASP A 474 24.28 16.62 -2.61
C ASP A 474 24.87 15.92 -1.36
N ASP A 475 25.49 16.65 -0.44
CA ASP A 475 26.05 16.14 0.83
C ASP A 475 25.00 15.51 1.75
N GLU A 476 23.76 15.96 1.66
CA GLU A 476 22.65 15.51 2.50
C GLU A 476 21.42 15.07 1.68
N ASP A 477 21.56 14.85 0.37
CA ASP A 477 20.45 14.37 -0.49
C ASP A 477 20.94 13.27 -1.43
N HIS A 478 20.29 12.11 -1.32
CA HIS A 478 20.69 10.88 -2.00
C HIS A 478 19.48 10.12 -2.53
N VAL A 479 19.69 9.29 -3.54
CA VAL A 479 18.69 8.33 -4.03
C VAL A 479 19.29 6.93 -4.02
N LEU A 480 18.68 6.02 -3.28
CA LEU A 480 19.03 4.61 -3.23
C LEU A 480 18.04 3.81 -4.08
N ASN A 481 18.53 3.23 -5.17
CA ASN A 481 17.78 2.32 -6.03
C ASN A 481 18.10 0.88 -5.64
N LEU A 482 17.06 0.07 -5.47
CA LEU A 482 17.12 -1.34 -5.14
C LEU A 482 16.20 -2.08 -6.12
N THR A 483 16.75 -2.99 -6.91
CA THR A 483 15.97 -3.75 -7.88
C THR A 483 16.29 -5.23 -7.74
N MET A 484 15.26 -6.07 -7.65
CA MET A 484 15.41 -7.53 -7.55
C MET A 484 14.47 -8.23 -8.52
N HIS A 485 14.83 -9.44 -8.94
CA HIS A 485 13.94 -10.26 -9.76
C HIS A 485 12.94 -11.04 -8.89
N HIS A 486 11.69 -11.17 -9.35
CA HIS A 486 10.61 -11.84 -8.61
C HIS A 486 10.87 -13.34 -8.38
N ILE A 487 11.85 -13.94 -9.07
CA ILE A 487 12.26 -15.35 -8.86
C ILE A 487 13.02 -15.56 -7.53
N VAL A 488 13.64 -14.51 -6.99
CA VAL A 488 14.39 -14.54 -5.72
C VAL A 488 13.70 -13.75 -4.60
N SER A 489 12.54 -13.13 -4.88
CA SER A 489 11.88 -12.22 -3.95
C SER A 489 10.37 -12.11 -4.20
N ASP A 490 9.65 -11.53 -3.26
CA ASP A 490 8.23 -11.21 -3.32
C ASP A 490 7.92 -9.94 -2.51
N GLY A 491 6.67 -9.49 -2.50
CA GLY A 491 6.28 -8.28 -1.75
C GLY A 491 6.56 -8.36 -0.25
N TRP A 492 6.52 -9.56 0.35
CA TRP A 492 6.85 -9.76 1.77
C TRP A 492 8.37 -9.66 2.01
N SER A 493 9.17 -10.21 1.09
CA SER A 493 10.63 -10.14 1.11
C SER A 493 11.14 -8.71 1.07
N LEU A 494 10.46 -7.81 0.35
CA LEU A 494 10.82 -6.38 0.33
C LEU A 494 10.74 -5.75 1.73
N ALA A 495 9.70 -6.07 2.50
CA ALA A 495 9.56 -5.59 3.87
C ALA A 495 10.66 -6.15 4.81
N ILE A 496 11.06 -7.41 4.61
CA ILE A 496 12.18 -8.01 5.35
C ILE A 496 13.48 -7.28 5.02
N LEU A 497 13.76 -7.06 3.74
CA LEU A 497 14.97 -6.37 3.28
C LEU A 497 15.09 -4.97 3.90
N LEU A 498 14.01 -4.19 3.88
CA LEU A 498 14.00 -2.84 4.45
C LEU A 498 14.19 -2.82 5.96
N ARG A 499 13.55 -3.73 6.69
CA ARG A 499 13.71 -3.86 8.15
C ARG A 499 15.15 -4.24 8.53
N GLU A 500 15.72 -5.23 7.83
CA GLU A 500 17.09 -5.65 8.11
C GLU A 500 18.10 -4.57 7.70
N LEU A 501 17.88 -3.85 6.59
CA LEU A 501 18.68 -2.71 6.16
C LEU A 501 18.74 -1.64 7.26
N GLN A 502 17.59 -1.32 7.85
CA GLN A 502 17.49 -0.35 8.94
C GLN A 502 18.30 -0.77 10.17
N GLU A 503 18.15 -2.03 10.62
CA GLU A 503 18.85 -2.54 11.80
C GLU A 503 20.37 -2.62 11.58
N LEU A 504 20.79 -3.16 10.43
CA LEU A 504 22.20 -3.30 10.07
C LEU A 504 22.89 -1.94 9.93
N TYR A 505 22.23 -0.99 9.27
CA TYR A 505 22.79 0.35 9.07
C TYR A 505 23.03 1.05 10.40
N ARG A 506 22.05 1.02 11.30
CA ARG A 506 22.18 1.57 12.66
C ARG A 506 23.31 0.93 13.44
N ALA A 507 23.47 -0.38 13.34
CA ALA A 507 24.52 -1.12 14.03
C ALA A 507 25.90 -0.70 13.50
N PHE A 508 26.09 -0.68 12.18
CA PHE A 508 27.37 -0.31 11.56
C PHE A 508 27.76 1.14 11.77
N VAL A 509 26.81 2.08 11.66
CA VAL A 509 27.07 3.50 11.95
C VAL A 509 27.37 3.73 13.44
N ALA A 510 26.80 2.92 14.34
CA ALA A 510 27.07 3.01 15.77
C ALA A 510 28.29 2.20 16.23
N GLY A 511 28.93 1.41 15.35
CA GLY A 511 29.99 0.45 15.74
C GLY A 511 29.51 -0.62 16.72
N ARG A 512 28.20 -0.93 16.73
CA ARG A 512 27.59 -1.93 17.61
C ARG A 512 27.53 -3.30 16.92
N PRO A 513 27.51 -4.41 17.68
CA PRO A 513 27.26 -5.72 17.11
C PRO A 513 25.85 -5.78 16.50
N VAL A 514 25.73 -6.52 15.39
CA VAL A 514 24.47 -6.78 14.69
C VAL A 514 23.68 -7.83 15.47
N ALA A 515 22.39 -7.57 15.73
CA ALA A 515 21.49 -8.45 16.45
C ALA A 515 20.31 -8.90 15.57
N LEU A 516 20.59 -9.62 14.49
CA LEU A 516 19.55 -10.28 13.69
C LEU A 516 19.35 -11.72 14.18
N PRO A 517 18.11 -12.21 14.30
CA PRO A 517 17.85 -13.59 14.70
C PRO A 517 18.43 -14.57 13.66
N ASP A 518 18.84 -15.76 14.07
CA ASP A 518 19.31 -16.76 13.10
C ASP A 518 18.17 -17.23 12.18
N LEU A 519 18.52 -17.53 10.93
CA LEU A 519 17.60 -18.15 9.97
C LEU A 519 17.77 -19.68 10.08
N PRO A 520 16.79 -20.41 10.65
CA PRO A 520 16.92 -21.85 10.89
C PRO A 520 16.95 -22.66 9.59
N ILE A 521 16.40 -22.10 8.53
CA ILE A 521 16.36 -22.64 7.16
C ILE A 521 16.63 -21.50 6.18
N GLN A 522 16.79 -21.83 4.90
CA GLN A 522 16.91 -20.91 3.78
C GLN A 522 15.91 -21.31 2.68
N TYR A 523 15.78 -20.48 1.65
CA TYR A 523 14.81 -20.73 0.57
C TYR A 523 15.04 -22.06 -0.16
N ALA A 524 16.29 -22.49 -0.35
CA ALA A 524 16.59 -23.77 -0.98
C ALA A 524 16.07 -24.97 -0.16
N ASP A 525 16.05 -24.87 1.18
CA ASP A 525 15.48 -25.89 2.06
C ASP A 525 13.97 -25.99 1.85
N TYR A 526 13.30 -24.84 1.74
CA TYR A 526 11.88 -24.77 1.40
C TYR A 526 11.61 -25.40 0.03
N ALA A 527 12.41 -25.10 -0.99
CA ALA A 527 12.22 -25.65 -2.33
C ALA A 527 12.40 -27.18 -2.36
N VAL A 528 13.40 -27.73 -1.65
CA VAL A 528 13.57 -29.18 -1.49
C VAL A 528 12.36 -29.80 -0.78
N TRP A 529 11.92 -29.21 0.32
CA TRP A 529 10.75 -29.67 1.06
C TRP A 529 9.45 -29.61 0.24
N GLU A 530 9.25 -28.55 -0.55
CA GLU A 530 8.07 -28.39 -1.41
C GLU A 530 8.02 -29.50 -2.46
N ARG A 531 9.18 -29.88 -3.00
CA ARG A 531 9.31 -30.96 -3.98
C ARG A 531 9.03 -32.33 -3.39
N THR A 532 9.51 -32.61 -2.18
CA THR A 532 9.29 -33.92 -1.52
C THR A 532 7.89 -34.07 -0.95
N ARG A 533 7.24 -32.97 -0.54
CA ARG A 533 5.90 -33.01 0.08
C ARG A 533 4.77 -33.26 -0.90
N LEU A 534 4.92 -32.91 -2.18
CA LEU A 534 3.88 -33.10 -3.19
C LEU A 534 3.85 -34.52 -3.78
N GLU A 535 4.26 -35.50 -3.00
CA GLU A 535 4.17 -36.93 -3.29
C GLU A 535 3.26 -37.61 -2.25
N GLY A 536 2.45 -38.59 -2.67
CA GLY A 536 1.59 -39.38 -1.77
C GLY A 536 0.18 -38.82 -1.49
N GLU A 537 -0.47 -39.33 -0.45
CA GLU A 537 -1.91 -39.15 -0.20
C GLU A 537 -2.34 -37.71 0.10
N MET A 538 -1.48 -36.93 0.78
CA MET A 538 -1.75 -35.51 1.07
C MET A 538 -1.86 -34.67 -0.21
N PHE A 539 -1.00 -34.94 -1.19
CA PHE A 539 -1.04 -34.31 -2.50
C PHE A 539 -2.32 -34.68 -3.25
N GLU A 540 -2.73 -35.95 -3.24
CA GLU A 540 -3.95 -36.38 -3.92
C GLU A 540 -5.21 -35.77 -3.32
N GLY A 541 -5.28 -35.57 -2.00
CA GLY A 541 -6.38 -34.84 -1.36
C GLY A 541 -6.49 -33.39 -1.86
N GLN A 542 -5.36 -32.69 -1.94
CA GLN A 542 -5.27 -31.32 -2.47
C GLN A 542 -5.64 -31.26 -3.96
N ALA A 543 -5.06 -32.15 -4.77
CA ALA A 543 -5.32 -32.25 -6.19
C ALA A 543 -6.79 -32.60 -6.50
N ALA A 544 -7.39 -33.52 -5.75
CA ALA A 544 -8.78 -33.93 -5.95
C ALA A 544 -9.77 -32.78 -5.73
N TYR A 545 -9.53 -31.92 -4.73
CA TYR A 545 -10.32 -30.71 -4.53
C TYR A 545 -10.28 -29.81 -5.78
N TRP A 546 -9.08 -29.52 -6.28
CA TRP A 546 -8.90 -28.61 -7.41
C TRP A 546 -9.39 -29.18 -8.73
N ARG A 547 -9.15 -30.48 -9.00
CA ARG A 547 -9.71 -31.19 -10.17
C ARG A 547 -11.23 -31.08 -10.18
N ARG A 548 -11.89 -31.33 -9.05
CA ARG A 548 -13.35 -31.19 -8.93
C ARG A 548 -13.79 -29.74 -9.11
N ARG A 549 -13.10 -28.77 -8.50
CA ARG A 549 -13.53 -27.37 -8.56
C ARG A 549 -13.34 -26.71 -9.91
N LEU A 550 -12.31 -27.08 -10.64
CA LEU A 550 -11.99 -26.51 -11.95
C LEU A 550 -12.43 -27.40 -13.11
N ALA A 551 -13.12 -28.52 -12.82
CA ALA A 551 -13.76 -29.35 -13.85
C ALA A 551 -14.74 -28.52 -14.68
N GLY A 552 -14.50 -28.46 -16.00
CA GLY A 552 -15.33 -27.69 -16.92
C GLY A 552 -15.28 -26.17 -16.70
N ALA A 553 -14.24 -25.64 -16.04
CA ALA A 553 -14.03 -24.20 -15.98
C ALA A 553 -13.92 -23.61 -17.40
N PRO A 554 -14.43 -22.39 -17.64
CA PRO A 554 -14.36 -21.75 -18.94
C PRO A 554 -12.89 -21.59 -19.34
N ALA A 555 -12.59 -21.86 -20.62
CA ALA A 555 -11.24 -21.71 -21.16
C ALA A 555 -10.77 -20.24 -21.18
N ALA A 556 -11.72 -19.30 -21.13
CA ALA A 556 -11.50 -17.90 -21.44
C ALA A 556 -12.53 -17.01 -20.74
N LEU A 557 -12.07 -15.88 -20.19
CA LEU A 557 -12.93 -14.73 -19.92
C LEU A 557 -12.98 -13.85 -21.18
N GLU A 558 -14.18 -13.55 -21.67
CA GLU A 558 -14.44 -12.79 -22.89
C GLU A 558 -14.79 -11.33 -22.56
N LEU A 559 -13.78 -10.54 -22.21
CA LEU A 559 -14.00 -9.11 -21.98
C LEU A 559 -14.13 -8.34 -23.31
N PRO A 560 -15.00 -7.33 -23.38
CA PRO A 560 -15.10 -6.46 -24.54
C PRO A 560 -13.83 -5.60 -24.63
N ALA A 561 -12.94 -5.97 -25.54
CA ALA A 561 -11.70 -5.25 -25.80
C ALA A 561 -11.87 -4.31 -26.99
N ASP A 562 -11.26 -3.12 -26.94
CA ASP A 562 -11.30 -2.13 -28.02
C ASP A 562 -10.59 -2.61 -29.30
N ARG A 563 -9.72 -3.63 -29.19
CA ARG A 563 -8.92 -4.18 -30.28
C ARG A 563 -8.91 -5.72 -30.22
N PRO A 564 -8.74 -6.40 -31.36
CA PRO A 564 -8.63 -7.85 -31.38
C PRO A 564 -7.40 -8.32 -30.59
N ARG A 565 -7.54 -9.47 -29.94
CA ARG A 565 -6.45 -10.09 -29.17
C ARG A 565 -5.30 -10.52 -30.11
N PRO A 566 -4.04 -10.15 -29.82
CA PRO A 566 -2.90 -10.59 -30.62
C PRO A 566 -2.64 -12.09 -30.44
N LYS A 567 -1.98 -12.74 -31.42
CA LYS A 567 -1.63 -14.18 -31.37
C LYS A 567 -0.60 -14.54 -30.29
N VAL A 568 0.18 -13.56 -29.84
CA VAL A 568 1.15 -13.68 -28.77
C VAL A 568 0.90 -12.53 -27.81
N GLY A 569 0.74 -12.85 -26.52
CA GLY A 569 0.54 -11.84 -25.49
C GLY A 569 1.73 -10.88 -25.40
N THR A 570 1.42 -9.58 -25.23
CA THR A 570 2.42 -8.57 -24.88
C THR A 570 2.22 -8.15 -23.44
N PHE A 571 3.28 -7.89 -22.70
CA PHE A 571 3.20 -7.34 -21.34
C PHE A 571 3.06 -5.80 -21.30
N ARG A 572 2.74 -5.16 -22.43
CA ARG A 572 2.48 -3.72 -22.48
C ARG A 572 1.15 -3.43 -21.77
N GLY A 573 1.24 -2.76 -20.63
CA GLY A 573 0.09 -2.35 -19.84
C GLY A 573 0.14 -0.85 -19.53
N SER A 574 -1.01 -0.31 -19.12
CA SER A 574 -1.12 0.99 -18.46
C SER A 574 -1.91 0.79 -17.18
N TRP A 575 -1.78 1.73 -16.26
CA TRP A 575 -2.47 1.70 -14.99
C TRP A 575 -3.37 2.91 -14.85
N ARG A 576 -4.56 2.70 -14.27
CA ARG A 576 -5.53 3.76 -13.97
C ARG A 576 -6.00 3.58 -12.53
N PRO A 577 -5.51 4.40 -11.58
CA PRO A 577 -6.05 4.38 -10.23
C PRO A 577 -7.48 4.88 -10.26
N PHE A 578 -8.32 4.25 -9.46
CA PHE A 578 -9.53 4.87 -8.99
C PHE A 578 -9.61 4.62 -7.50
N ARG A 579 -10.11 5.61 -6.76
CA ARG A 579 -10.34 5.48 -5.33
C ARG A 579 -11.80 5.15 -5.13
N LEU A 580 -12.09 4.13 -4.35
CA LEU A 580 -13.45 3.89 -3.94
C LEU A 580 -13.88 5.10 -3.11
N PRO A 581 -15.02 5.75 -3.48
CA PRO A 581 -15.60 6.71 -2.62
C PRO A 581 -15.84 6.04 -1.31
N GLY A 582 -15.96 6.95 -0.42
CA GLY A 582 -15.45 6.59 0.79
C GLY A 582 -16.27 5.60 1.60
N GLY A 583 -17.47 6.08 1.86
CA GLY A 583 -18.32 5.43 2.77
C GLY A 583 -18.81 4.16 2.13
N LEU A 584 -18.88 4.14 0.80
CA LEU A 584 -18.98 2.92 0.02
C LEU A 584 -17.96 1.86 0.48
N GLY A 585 -16.68 2.20 0.66
CA GLY A 585 -15.68 1.29 1.25
C GLY A 585 -16.08 0.75 2.63
N LYS A 586 -16.60 1.60 3.52
CA LYS A 586 -17.08 1.16 4.84
C LYS A 586 -18.43 0.41 4.80
N GLU A 587 -19.34 0.74 3.89
CA GLU A 587 -20.60 0.03 3.64
C GLU A 587 -20.32 -1.37 3.11
N ILE A 588 -19.37 -1.49 2.17
CA ILE A 588 -18.89 -2.77 1.65
C ILE A 588 -18.30 -3.58 2.80
N ALA A 589 -17.44 -2.98 3.65
CA ALA A 589 -16.91 -3.67 4.81
C ALA A 589 -18.01 -4.11 5.81
N ALA A 590 -19.00 -3.24 6.06
CA ALA A 590 -20.12 -3.55 6.93
C ALA A 590 -21.05 -4.63 6.36
N LEU A 591 -21.28 -4.64 5.04
CA LEU A 591 -22.00 -5.69 4.33
C LEU A 591 -21.26 -7.01 4.46
N GLY A 592 -19.95 -7.01 4.23
CA GLY A 592 -19.09 -8.18 4.44
C GLY A 592 -19.29 -8.74 5.84
N ARG A 593 -19.14 -7.92 6.88
CA ARG A 593 -19.33 -8.34 8.28
C ARG A 593 -20.72 -8.96 8.53
N ARG A 594 -21.80 -8.34 8.04
CA ARG A 594 -23.17 -8.88 8.21
C ARG A 594 -23.36 -10.24 7.54
N GLU A 595 -22.64 -10.52 6.46
CA GLU A 595 -22.70 -11.79 5.74
C GLU A 595 -21.59 -12.78 6.16
N GLY A 596 -20.84 -12.48 7.23
CA GLY A 596 -19.72 -13.31 7.71
C GLY A 596 -18.54 -13.37 6.74
N ALA A 597 -18.40 -12.38 5.86
CA ALA A 597 -17.39 -12.27 4.82
C ALA A 597 -16.38 -11.15 5.11
N THR A 598 -15.15 -11.33 4.63
CA THR A 598 -14.13 -10.26 4.71
C THR A 598 -14.40 -9.18 3.67
N LEU A 599 -13.74 -8.02 3.83
CA LEU A 599 -13.71 -6.98 2.80
C LEU A 599 -13.21 -7.54 1.45
N PHE A 600 -12.17 -8.39 1.47
CA PHE A 600 -11.65 -9.07 0.29
C PHE A 600 -12.73 -9.89 -0.44
N VAL A 601 -13.46 -10.75 0.29
CA VAL A 601 -14.53 -11.57 -0.29
C VAL A 601 -15.64 -10.70 -0.90
N THR A 602 -15.98 -9.60 -0.23
CA THR A 602 -17.06 -8.71 -0.68
C THR A 602 -16.66 -7.93 -1.94
N ILE A 603 -15.42 -7.44 -2.00
CA ILE A 603 -14.88 -6.78 -3.21
C ILE A 603 -14.72 -7.78 -4.35
N LEU A 604 -14.25 -9.00 -4.06
CA LEU A 604 -14.15 -10.05 -5.08
C LEU A 604 -15.52 -10.40 -5.65
N ALA A 605 -16.55 -10.53 -4.82
CA ALA A 605 -17.92 -10.75 -5.28
C ALA A 605 -18.41 -9.61 -6.19
N ALA A 606 -18.13 -8.35 -5.83
CA ALA A 606 -18.43 -7.20 -6.67
C ALA A 606 -17.68 -7.23 -8.01
N PHE A 607 -16.41 -7.62 -7.99
CA PHE A 607 -15.59 -7.75 -9.20
C PHE A 607 -16.07 -8.90 -10.09
N GLN A 608 -16.41 -10.06 -9.53
CA GLN A 608 -16.99 -11.17 -10.28
C GLN A 608 -18.34 -10.79 -10.91
N ALA A 609 -19.20 -10.06 -10.19
CA ALA A 609 -20.43 -9.52 -10.74
C ALA A 609 -20.18 -8.53 -11.89
N LEU A 610 -19.18 -7.65 -11.75
CA LEU A 610 -18.77 -6.73 -12.81
C LEU A 610 -18.28 -7.49 -14.05
N LEU A 611 -17.36 -8.44 -13.88
CA LEU A 611 -16.81 -9.24 -14.98
C LEU A 611 -17.91 -10.01 -15.72
N SER A 612 -18.84 -10.64 -14.97
CA SER A 612 -20.00 -11.34 -15.55
C SER A 612 -20.86 -10.41 -16.41
N ARG A 613 -21.14 -9.18 -15.94
CA ARG A 613 -21.94 -8.21 -16.71
C ARG A 613 -21.22 -7.70 -17.96
N TYR A 614 -19.89 -7.60 -17.92
CA TYR A 614 -19.09 -7.19 -19.08
C TYR A 614 -18.92 -8.32 -20.11
N SER A 615 -18.71 -9.55 -19.66
CA SER A 615 -18.46 -10.69 -20.56
C SER A 615 -19.73 -11.43 -20.98
N GLY A 616 -20.84 -11.25 -20.28
CA GLY A 616 -22.04 -12.06 -20.44
C GLY A 616 -21.87 -13.50 -19.94
N GLN A 617 -20.82 -13.79 -19.15
CA GLN A 617 -20.54 -15.12 -18.61
C GLN A 617 -20.95 -15.20 -17.14
N ASP A 618 -21.69 -16.25 -16.78
CA ASP A 618 -22.08 -16.51 -15.39
C ASP A 618 -21.11 -17.44 -14.65
N ASP A 619 -20.20 -18.08 -15.38
CA ASP A 619 -19.11 -18.89 -14.84
C ASP A 619 -17.78 -18.25 -15.25
N LEU A 620 -16.94 -17.90 -14.29
CA LEU A 620 -15.70 -17.15 -14.50
C LEU A 620 -14.63 -17.52 -13.48
N CYS A 621 -13.36 -17.39 -13.87
CA CYS A 621 -12.22 -17.65 -13.01
C CYS A 621 -11.44 -16.35 -12.76
N VAL A 622 -11.19 -16.02 -11.50
CA VAL A 622 -10.33 -14.90 -11.10
C VAL A 622 -9.12 -15.43 -10.36
N GLY A 623 -7.91 -15.08 -10.83
CA GLY A 623 -6.67 -15.37 -10.13
C GLY A 623 -6.48 -14.43 -8.94
N SER A 624 -6.12 -14.96 -7.78
CA SER A 624 -5.74 -14.16 -6.61
C SER A 624 -4.39 -14.62 -6.08
N PRO A 625 -3.40 -13.72 -5.91
CA PRO A 625 -2.15 -14.07 -5.25
C PRO A 625 -2.39 -14.36 -3.75
N VAL A 626 -1.60 -15.27 -3.20
CA VAL A 626 -1.48 -15.53 -1.76
C VAL A 626 -0.01 -15.57 -1.38
N ALA A 627 0.30 -15.18 -0.14
CA ALA A 627 1.67 -15.02 0.30
C ALA A 627 2.48 -16.34 0.33
N GLY A 628 1.82 -17.49 0.42
CA GLY A 628 2.47 -18.81 0.54
C GLY A 628 3.31 -19.04 1.80
N ARG A 629 3.18 -18.14 2.79
CA ARG A 629 3.90 -18.16 4.07
C ARG A 629 2.98 -18.58 5.21
N SER A 630 2.52 -19.83 5.15
CA SER A 630 1.64 -20.43 6.17
C SER A 630 2.41 -21.08 7.34
N ARG A 631 3.72 -20.80 7.45
CA ARG A 631 4.65 -21.44 8.39
C ARG A 631 5.63 -20.42 8.96
N LEU A 632 5.92 -20.51 10.26
CA LEU A 632 6.79 -19.59 10.97
C LEU A 632 8.22 -19.63 10.43
N GLU A 633 8.70 -20.82 10.04
CA GLU A 633 10.08 -21.02 9.56
C GLU A 633 10.41 -20.22 8.29
N VAL A 634 9.38 -19.84 7.50
CA VAL A 634 9.56 -19.09 6.24
C VAL A 634 9.22 -17.61 6.37
N GLU A 635 8.67 -17.14 7.50
CA GLU A 635 8.25 -15.73 7.67
C GLU A 635 9.41 -14.74 7.59
N GLY A 636 10.61 -15.16 8.01
CA GLY A 636 11.83 -14.35 8.04
C GLY A 636 12.70 -14.42 6.78
N LEU A 637 12.30 -15.20 5.76
CA LEU A 637 13.14 -15.47 4.58
C LEU A 637 12.87 -14.50 3.43
N ILE A 638 13.92 -14.08 2.73
CA ILE A 638 13.80 -13.51 1.39
C ILE A 638 13.69 -14.66 0.36
N GLY A 639 12.70 -14.58 -0.53
CA GLY A 639 12.45 -15.61 -1.53
C GLY A 639 11.11 -15.46 -2.24
N CYS A 640 10.86 -16.27 -3.27
CA CYS A 640 9.62 -16.28 -4.02
C CYS A 640 8.61 -17.28 -3.43
N PHE A 641 7.77 -16.86 -2.49
CA PHE A 641 6.77 -17.74 -1.85
C PHE A 641 5.36 -17.57 -2.42
N ILE A 642 5.16 -16.56 -3.27
CA ILE A 642 3.84 -16.23 -3.81
C ILE A 642 3.24 -17.42 -4.57
N ASN A 643 2.01 -17.79 -4.20
CA ASN A 643 1.21 -18.76 -4.96
C ASN A 643 -0.02 -18.05 -5.52
N THR A 644 -0.68 -18.64 -6.51
CA THR A 644 -1.90 -18.10 -7.12
C THR A 644 -3.06 -19.07 -6.95
N LEU A 645 -4.16 -18.60 -6.36
CA LEU A 645 -5.40 -19.35 -6.26
C LEU A 645 -6.35 -18.99 -7.40
N VAL A 646 -7.00 -20.00 -7.98
CA VAL A 646 -8.04 -19.81 -9.00
C VAL A 646 -9.39 -19.79 -8.32
N LEU A 647 -10.02 -18.62 -8.26
CA LEU A 647 -11.30 -18.39 -7.60
C LEU A 647 -12.42 -18.40 -8.66
N ARG A 648 -12.99 -19.59 -8.88
CA ARG A 648 -14.10 -19.79 -9.81
C ARG A 648 -15.41 -19.28 -9.21
N GLY A 649 -15.98 -18.24 -9.80
CA GLY A 649 -17.27 -17.67 -9.43
C GLY A 649 -18.41 -18.28 -10.25
N ASP A 650 -19.55 -18.46 -9.60
CA ASP A 650 -20.80 -18.93 -10.22
C ASP A 650 -21.93 -17.94 -9.92
N LEU A 651 -22.35 -17.24 -10.97
CA LEU A 651 -23.41 -16.24 -11.00
C LEU A 651 -24.66 -16.76 -11.74
N SER A 652 -24.76 -18.06 -11.98
CA SER A 652 -25.92 -18.65 -12.64
C SER A 652 -27.19 -18.49 -11.79
N GLY A 653 -28.32 -18.30 -12.48
CA GLY A 653 -29.64 -18.16 -11.86
C GLY A 653 -29.99 -16.75 -11.39
N ASP A 654 -29.28 -15.71 -11.87
CA ASP A 654 -29.46 -14.30 -11.49
C ASP A 654 -29.52 -14.08 -9.96
N PRO A 655 -28.46 -14.49 -9.23
CA PRO A 655 -28.46 -14.46 -7.77
C PRO A 655 -28.46 -13.02 -7.23
N THR A 656 -29.03 -12.86 -6.04
CA THR A 656 -28.89 -11.58 -5.31
C THR A 656 -27.43 -11.33 -4.94
N PHE A 657 -27.04 -10.06 -4.78
CA PHE A 657 -25.65 -9.74 -4.41
C PHE A 657 -25.20 -10.40 -3.09
N ARG A 658 -26.11 -10.53 -2.10
CA ARG A 658 -25.81 -11.25 -0.84
C ARG A 658 -25.51 -12.73 -1.10
N GLU A 659 -26.21 -13.34 -2.03
CA GLU A 659 -25.95 -14.71 -2.43
C GLU A 659 -24.61 -14.86 -3.14
N ILE A 660 -24.24 -13.91 -4.02
CA ILE A 660 -22.90 -13.88 -4.64
C ILE A 660 -21.83 -13.81 -3.55
N VAL A 661 -21.95 -12.91 -2.56
CA VAL A 661 -20.99 -12.80 -1.44
C VAL A 661 -20.84 -14.13 -0.70
N ARG A 662 -21.96 -14.84 -0.41
CA ARG A 662 -21.93 -16.15 0.26
C ARG A 662 -21.26 -17.23 -0.60
N ARG A 663 -21.60 -17.30 -1.90
CA ARG A 663 -20.96 -18.24 -2.85
C ARG A 663 -19.46 -17.97 -2.94
N THR A 664 -19.05 -16.71 -3.10
CA THR A 664 -17.64 -16.29 -3.15
C THR A 664 -16.91 -16.61 -1.85
N ARG A 665 -17.55 -16.44 -0.68
CA ARG A 665 -16.98 -16.81 0.62
C ARG A 665 -16.63 -18.31 0.66
N GLU A 666 -17.56 -19.19 0.28
CA GLU A 666 -17.32 -20.63 0.25
C GLU A 666 -16.19 -21.01 -0.71
N VAL A 667 -16.12 -20.36 -1.88
CA VAL A 667 -15.02 -20.53 -2.85
C VAL A 667 -13.68 -20.13 -2.24
N VAL A 668 -13.59 -18.97 -1.61
CA VAL A 668 -12.36 -18.46 -0.99
C VAL A 668 -11.91 -19.36 0.17
N LEU A 669 -12.82 -19.76 1.05
CA LEU A 669 -12.50 -20.65 2.18
C LEU A 669 -12.02 -22.02 1.69
N GLY A 670 -12.70 -22.59 0.70
CA GLY A 670 -12.28 -23.84 0.07
C GLY A 670 -10.91 -23.73 -0.59
N ALA A 671 -10.66 -22.65 -1.34
CA ALA A 671 -9.39 -22.40 -2.00
C ALA A 671 -8.23 -22.21 -1.00
N GLN A 672 -8.45 -21.47 0.10
CA GLN A 672 -7.45 -21.24 1.15
C GLN A 672 -7.11 -22.52 1.93
N ALA A 673 -8.08 -23.39 2.17
CA ALA A 673 -7.83 -24.70 2.78
C ALA A 673 -6.96 -25.61 1.90
N HIS A 674 -6.90 -25.32 0.59
CA HIS A 674 -6.14 -26.09 -0.39
C HIS A 674 -5.03 -25.26 -1.08
N GLN A 675 -4.54 -24.22 -0.42
CA GLN A 675 -3.56 -23.27 -0.99
C GLN A 675 -2.13 -23.83 -1.09
N ASP A 676 -1.86 -24.96 -0.43
CA ASP A 676 -0.57 -25.62 -0.42
C ASP A 676 -0.25 -26.30 -1.77
N LEU A 677 -1.24 -26.46 -2.66
CA LEU A 677 -0.98 -26.92 -4.03
C LEU A 677 -0.45 -25.75 -4.89
N PRO A 678 0.76 -25.86 -5.46
CA PRO A 678 1.29 -24.82 -6.35
C PRO A 678 0.45 -24.69 -7.62
N PHE A 679 0.22 -23.45 -8.05
CA PHE A 679 -0.51 -23.15 -9.27
C PHE A 679 0.03 -23.91 -10.51
N ASP A 680 1.34 -24.05 -10.62
CA ASP A 680 1.97 -24.74 -11.76
C ASP A 680 1.65 -26.21 -11.82
N ARG A 681 1.59 -26.88 -10.66
CA ARG A 681 1.12 -28.27 -10.59
C ARG A 681 -0.34 -28.38 -10.92
N LEU A 682 -1.15 -27.39 -10.54
CA LEU A 682 -2.55 -27.34 -10.91
C LEU A 682 -2.73 -27.24 -12.43
N VAL A 683 -1.92 -26.42 -13.12
CA VAL A 683 -1.94 -26.31 -14.58
C VAL A 683 -1.56 -27.64 -15.26
N GLU A 684 -0.58 -28.36 -14.72
CA GLU A 684 -0.17 -29.68 -15.25
C GLU A 684 -1.22 -30.78 -15.02
N LEU A 685 -2.00 -30.68 -13.92
CA LEU A 685 -3.03 -31.65 -13.55
C LEU A 685 -4.34 -31.48 -14.33
N LEU A 686 -4.59 -30.30 -14.89
CA LEU A 686 -5.80 -29.99 -15.61
C LEU A 686 -5.56 -30.07 -17.12
N PRO A 687 -6.52 -30.56 -17.92
CA PRO A 687 -6.42 -30.59 -19.38
C PRO A 687 -6.63 -29.18 -19.96
N VAL A 688 -5.74 -28.24 -19.64
CA VAL A 688 -5.79 -26.85 -20.11
C VAL A 688 -4.99 -26.74 -21.39
N GLN A 689 -5.62 -26.28 -22.49
CA GLN A 689 -4.88 -25.91 -23.69
C GLN A 689 -4.11 -24.61 -23.42
N ARG A 690 -2.78 -24.64 -23.60
CA ARG A 690 -1.95 -23.44 -23.50
C ARG A 690 -2.16 -22.60 -24.76
N ASP A 691 -2.72 -21.40 -24.57
CA ASP A 691 -2.88 -20.39 -25.61
C ASP A 691 -1.79 -19.32 -25.43
N LEU A 692 -0.86 -19.20 -26.37
CA LEU A 692 0.24 -18.21 -26.30
C LEU A 692 -0.25 -16.75 -26.35
N ALA A 693 -1.55 -16.54 -26.62
CA ALA A 693 -2.21 -15.24 -26.50
C ALA A 693 -2.74 -14.93 -25.09
N ARG A 694 -2.65 -15.85 -24.11
CA ARG A 694 -3.32 -15.75 -22.79
C ARG A 694 -2.46 -16.14 -21.59
#